data_AF-A0A387FZL6-F1
#
_entry.id   AF-A0A387FZL6-F1
#
_cell.length_a   1.000
_cell.length_b   1.000
_cell.length_c   1.000
_cell.angle_alpha   90.00
_cell.angle_beta   90.00
_cell.angle_gamma   90.00
#
_symmetry.space_group_name_H-M   'P 1'
#
loop_
_entity.id
_entity.type
_entity.pdbx_description
1 polymer ?
#
loop_
_entity_poly.entity_id
_entity_poly.type
_entity_poly.pdbx_seq_one_letter_code
_entity_poly.pdbx_strand_id
1 'polypeptide(L)'
;MSSEPNRSFQTPRREELGLSTLTNSAGLSVSALPNGTVFAIDFADQQGGVMINQVLGSPVYGGIGRLYLRIGGSQPKVAEIAGPKAAVRFGHDETGFCWSGETAGIQHTVRLQLHSSESVWFWQVWLENTTSAALLADLVLIQDVGLGDRGFLMNSEAYASQYIDHHIADHAAFGPVVMNRQNLKQGGGRNPWLAQGCLDGAAAYATDAIQLVVPARGGDAHMVPGFGESLPSTPRQHEVACPAIQSKPLALAPGAVVTTTFFGLFVADHPAASGDADLARLDALPQALGELIATDIAASLPVRSLVQDAPLFATEPLDEATINRLYPKRMLEERIDGQLYSFFVPDGSLNRHIVLREKEHVVARRHGAIVRSGQNMLLDDQTLAATCWMQGIFAAQLTIGNTSFHKLFSVSRDPYNLTRASGLRILVDLGEGWRLLGVPAAFDMGLSDVRWIYRLAGRTITVTAIASGDDPSMQWNVTVEGTACRFLVFGHIVLGERDYEAVANIEIDAAAKRISFRPQPSWLWDRYPHAAYHLVTSTPDAFEAVGGDELLYSDGISRNGPFIALKSRPTQSFSFAVTGSMTDAAAGERLAARYKAGVSSEVMLAPAQRFWNHVTRGMRIEGDGADVVAQAVMLPWIAHDAIVHLSVPHGLEQYTGAAWGTRDVCQGPVEFLLAYEHDAEVKQVLSTVFSEQYRDRGDWPQWFMLEPYANIRAGESHGDIVVWPLKALCDYIEATGDLAFLAETVPWRADDTMQRTEETATISAHVDKLLDTVRSRFVPGTSLIRYGEGDWNDSLQPADPHLRDWMVSSWTVSLLYEQLVRYAAILTLCSRAGEAQTLKETAAAMRDDFNRLLMRDGVVAGYGVFNPSHDGVELLLHPQDTRTGLHYSLIAMTQPMLGGLFTPEQRHQHMKLIKDNLLFPDGVRLMEKPATYAGGPETLFRRAESSSFFGREIGLMYVHAHLRYCEALALDSDAEGVWSALALANPIAVSGRLDHASLRQRNTYFSSSDAAFADRYHASDDWDRVKAGDIAVDGGWRIYSSGPGLYTKSLINNVFGFKRHFGKRIRKPLLPASIAVSEVELNFEA
;
A
#
# COMPACT_ATOMS: atom_id res chain seq x y z
N MET A 1 25.79 -33.02 11.02
CA MET A 1 24.44 -32.96 10.42
C MET A 1 24.14 -34.33 9.85
N SER A 2 23.02 -34.95 10.22
CA SER A 2 22.63 -36.26 9.70
C SER A 2 22.50 -36.18 8.17
N SER A 3 23.11 -37.15 7.50
CA SER A 3 23.14 -37.32 6.06
C SER A 3 21.83 -37.91 5.52
N GLU A 4 20.68 -37.47 6.03
CA GLU A 4 19.40 -37.91 5.47
C GLU A 4 19.18 -37.17 4.14
N PRO A 5 19.04 -37.90 3.02
CA PRO A 5 18.96 -37.29 1.69
C PRO A 5 17.70 -36.41 1.52
N ASN A 6 16.67 -36.66 2.33
CA ASN A 6 15.41 -35.93 2.34
C ASN A 6 15.08 -35.49 3.77
N ARG A 7 14.65 -34.24 3.94
CA ARG A 7 14.16 -33.69 5.22
C ARG A 7 12.80 -33.04 5.01
N SER A 8 11.95 -33.06 6.04
CA SER A 8 10.71 -32.29 6.05
C SER A 8 10.52 -31.54 7.37
N PHE A 9 9.76 -30.45 7.32
CA PHE A 9 9.30 -29.71 8.49
C PHE A 9 7.95 -29.04 8.21
N GLN A 10 7.30 -28.55 9.27
CA GLN A 10 6.05 -27.78 9.18
C GLN A 10 6.33 -26.32 9.51
N THR A 11 5.71 -25.38 8.80
CA THR A 11 5.81 -23.96 9.17
C THR A 11 5.13 -23.74 10.53
N PRO A 12 5.76 -22.99 11.46
CA PRO A 12 5.21 -22.75 12.79
C PRO A 12 3.98 -21.83 12.74
N ARG A 13 3.08 -22.03 13.70
CA ARG A 13 2.16 -20.99 14.17
C ARG A 13 2.84 -20.08 15.19
N ARG A 14 2.19 -18.95 15.52
CA ARG A 14 2.67 -17.98 16.52
C ARG A 14 3.13 -18.65 17.82
N GLU A 15 2.33 -19.58 18.34
CA GLU A 15 2.56 -20.30 19.60
C GLU A 15 3.76 -21.26 19.55
N GLU A 16 4.25 -21.60 18.36
CA GLU A 16 5.34 -22.56 18.14
C GLU A 16 6.70 -21.88 17.91
N LEU A 17 6.75 -20.54 18.00
CA LEU A 17 7.98 -19.75 17.84
C LEU A 17 8.85 -19.69 19.11
N GLY A 18 8.45 -20.38 20.18
CA GLY A 18 9.15 -20.35 21.47
C GLY A 18 9.05 -18.99 22.18
N LEU A 19 7.90 -18.32 22.06
CA LEU A 19 7.68 -17.02 22.68
C LEU A 19 7.62 -17.14 24.20
N SER A 20 8.37 -16.28 24.90
CA SER A 20 8.18 -16.03 26.33
C SER A 20 7.15 -14.91 26.46
N THR A 21 6.06 -15.13 27.20
CA THR A 21 4.95 -14.17 27.30
C THR A 21 4.68 -13.79 28.75
N LEU A 22 4.74 -12.50 29.05
CA LEU A 22 4.25 -11.91 30.28
C LEU A 22 2.78 -11.58 30.10
N THR A 23 1.96 -11.82 31.13
CA THR A 23 0.54 -11.43 31.16
C THR A 23 0.20 -10.81 32.51
N ASN A 24 -0.82 -9.97 32.56
CA ASN A 24 -1.36 -9.44 33.80
C ASN A 24 -2.88 -9.62 33.91
N SER A 25 -3.46 -9.30 35.06
CA SER A 25 -4.90 -9.49 35.28
C SER A 25 -5.78 -8.47 34.56
N ALA A 26 -5.20 -7.39 34.02
CA ALA A 26 -5.91 -6.40 33.21
C ALA A 26 -6.11 -6.84 31.75
N GLY A 27 -5.47 -7.95 31.32
CA GLY A 27 -5.54 -8.45 29.95
C GLY A 27 -4.39 -7.97 29.06
N LEU A 28 -3.42 -7.24 29.60
CA LEU A 28 -2.20 -6.85 28.88
C LEU A 28 -1.23 -8.04 28.84
N SER A 29 -0.54 -8.20 27.71
CA SER A 29 0.50 -9.19 27.52
C SER A 29 1.63 -8.67 26.65
N VAL A 30 2.85 -9.12 26.93
CA VAL A 30 4.03 -8.83 26.11
C VAL A 30 4.75 -10.13 25.82
N SER A 31 4.88 -10.46 24.54
CA SER A 31 5.64 -11.62 24.07
C SER A 31 7.02 -11.17 23.58
N ALA A 32 8.06 -11.92 23.94
CA ALA A 32 9.42 -11.76 23.42
C ALA A 32 9.89 -13.06 22.75
N LEU A 33 10.70 -12.92 21.70
CA LEU A 33 11.36 -14.02 21.01
C LEU A 33 12.58 -14.51 21.82
N PRO A 34 13.04 -15.76 21.59
CA PRO A 34 14.27 -16.28 22.20
C PRO A 34 15.53 -15.44 21.91
N ASN A 35 15.51 -14.64 20.84
CA ASN A 35 16.59 -13.73 20.50
C ASN A 35 16.57 -12.40 21.30
N GLY A 36 15.64 -12.25 22.24
CA GLY A 36 15.48 -11.07 23.09
C GLY A 36 14.70 -9.92 22.46
N THR A 37 14.13 -10.08 21.26
CA THR A 37 13.32 -9.01 20.66
C THR A 37 11.87 -9.11 21.10
N VAL A 38 11.22 -7.98 21.39
CA VAL A 38 9.76 -7.93 21.58
C VAL A 38 9.08 -8.38 20.29
N PHE A 39 8.19 -9.37 20.41
CA PHE A 39 7.40 -9.92 19.33
C PHE A 39 6.09 -9.14 19.15
N ALA A 40 5.33 -9.00 20.23
CA ALA A 40 4.06 -8.30 20.26
C ALA A 40 3.78 -7.77 21.68
N ILE A 41 3.10 -6.63 21.74
CA ILE A 41 2.42 -6.10 22.93
C ILE A 41 0.93 -6.18 22.58
N ASP A 42 0.18 -6.98 23.32
CA ASP A 42 -1.24 -7.21 23.05
C ASP A 42 -2.07 -6.89 24.30
N PHE A 43 -3.30 -6.44 24.10
CA PHE A 43 -4.34 -6.37 25.12
C PHE A 43 -5.52 -7.23 24.69
N ALA A 44 -6.10 -8.02 25.58
CA ALA A 44 -7.32 -8.76 25.28
C ALA A 44 -8.29 -8.77 26.46
N ASP A 45 -9.57 -8.57 26.15
CA ASP A 45 -10.66 -8.69 27.10
C ASP A 45 -11.88 -9.38 26.45
N GLN A 46 -13.05 -9.30 27.09
CA GLN A 46 -14.27 -9.91 26.58
C GLN A 46 -14.79 -9.27 25.28
N GLN A 47 -14.32 -8.07 24.93
CA GLN A 47 -14.78 -7.33 23.75
C GLN A 47 -13.85 -7.49 22.54
N GLY A 48 -12.66 -8.08 22.70
CA GLY A 48 -11.72 -8.36 21.62
C GLY A 48 -10.26 -8.14 22.02
N GLY A 49 -9.36 -8.35 21.05
CA GLY A 49 -7.92 -8.22 21.24
C GLY A 49 -7.33 -7.08 20.41
N VAL A 50 -6.55 -6.20 21.03
CA VAL A 50 -5.84 -5.09 20.40
C VAL A 50 -4.35 -5.38 20.42
N MET A 51 -3.72 -5.41 19.25
CA MET A 51 -2.27 -5.39 19.13
C MET A 51 -1.80 -3.94 19.22
N ILE A 52 -0.97 -3.65 20.23
CA ILE A 52 -0.50 -2.30 20.53
C ILE A 52 0.62 -1.90 19.58
N ASN A 53 1.60 -2.77 19.32
CA ASN A 53 2.62 -2.52 18.31
C ASN A 53 2.08 -2.71 16.88
N GLN A 54 2.81 -2.20 15.89
CA GLN A 54 2.36 -2.16 14.49
C GLN A 54 2.78 -3.44 13.73
N VAL A 55 4.02 -3.90 13.92
CA VAL A 55 4.61 -5.03 13.19
C VAL A 55 5.13 -6.09 14.16
N LEU A 56 4.89 -7.37 13.86
CA LEU A 56 5.42 -8.48 14.65
C LEU A 56 6.95 -8.60 14.54
N GLY A 57 7.60 -8.94 15.66
CA GLY A 57 9.01 -9.29 15.67
C GLY A 57 9.30 -10.59 14.90
N SER A 58 10.44 -10.64 14.21
CA SER A 58 10.87 -11.82 13.46
C SER A 58 11.90 -12.69 14.23
N PRO A 59 11.78 -14.04 14.23
CA PRO A 59 12.75 -14.94 14.87
C PRO A 59 14.19 -14.81 14.37
N VAL A 60 14.38 -14.41 13.10
CA VAL A 60 15.70 -14.29 12.47
C VAL A 60 16.21 -12.86 12.44
N TYR A 61 15.45 -11.85 12.86
CA TYR A 61 15.94 -10.48 12.88
C TYR A 61 15.43 -9.73 14.11
N GLY A 62 14.12 -9.50 14.18
CA GLY A 62 13.46 -8.74 15.22
C GLY A 62 12.34 -7.86 14.67
N GLY A 63 11.87 -6.89 15.44
CA GLY A 63 10.81 -5.92 15.09
C GLY A 63 11.35 -4.49 14.96
N ILE A 64 10.44 -3.50 15.00
CA ILE A 64 10.80 -2.08 14.91
C ILE A 64 11.24 -1.52 16.27
N GLY A 65 10.59 -1.91 17.38
CA GLY A 65 10.91 -1.41 18.72
C GLY A 65 12.37 -1.65 19.16
N ARG A 66 12.95 -0.65 19.83
CA ARG A 66 14.36 -0.65 20.28
C ARG A 66 14.62 0.41 21.36
N LEU A 67 15.67 0.20 22.15
CA LEU A 67 16.16 1.13 23.15
C LEU A 67 17.65 1.43 22.90
N TYR A 68 17.97 2.70 22.68
CA TYR A 68 19.33 3.18 22.46
C TYR A 68 19.91 3.83 23.72
N LEU A 69 21.18 3.52 23.98
CA LEU A 69 22.07 4.27 24.86
C LEU A 69 22.97 5.16 23.99
N ARG A 70 22.96 6.47 24.23
CA ARG A 70 23.89 7.41 23.59
C ARG A 70 24.83 7.96 24.64
N ILE A 71 26.12 7.86 24.37
CA ILE A 71 27.21 8.24 25.27
C ILE A 71 27.94 9.41 24.64
N GLY A 72 28.11 10.49 25.40
CA GLY A 72 28.88 11.66 25.02
C GLY A 72 30.35 11.58 25.42
N GLY A 73 31.01 12.73 25.47
CA GLY A 73 32.42 12.84 25.86
C GLY A 73 33.39 12.70 24.67
N SER A 74 34.66 12.40 24.96
CA SER A 74 35.73 12.37 23.94
C SER A 74 35.64 11.21 22.95
N GLN A 75 34.86 10.17 23.27
CA GLN A 75 34.60 9.02 22.40
C GLN A 75 33.11 8.73 22.36
N PRO A 76 32.32 9.53 21.62
CA PRO A 76 30.88 9.37 21.59
C PRO A 76 30.50 8.02 20.99
N LYS A 77 29.44 7.41 21.51
CA LYS A 77 28.95 6.11 21.07
C LYS A 77 27.43 6.06 21.11
N VAL A 78 26.83 5.45 20.09
CA VAL A 78 25.43 5.04 20.11
C VAL A 78 25.40 3.51 20.12
N ALA A 79 24.56 2.93 20.97
CA ALA A 79 24.45 1.49 21.12
C ALA A 79 23.01 1.07 21.37
N GLU A 80 22.58 0.01 20.68
CA GLU A 80 21.30 -0.62 20.94
C GLU A 80 21.44 -1.57 22.13
N ILE A 81 20.70 -1.30 23.20
CA ILE A 81 20.76 -2.07 24.46
C ILE A 81 19.55 -2.98 24.66
N ALA A 82 18.48 -2.79 23.87
CA ALA A 82 17.41 -3.75 23.64
C ALA A 82 16.88 -3.57 22.20
N GLY A 83 16.59 -4.66 21.51
CA GLY A 83 16.13 -4.66 20.11
C GLY A 83 16.86 -5.66 19.21
N PRO A 84 16.56 -5.67 17.89
CA PRO A 84 17.09 -6.62 16.92
C PRO A 84 18.62 -6.77 16.91
N LYS A 85 19.34 -5.67 17.09
CA LYS A 85 20.81 -5.60 17.01
C LYS A 85 21.51 -5.53 18.37
N ALA A 86 20.76 -5.56 19.47
CA ALA A 86 21.34 -5.60 20.79
C ALA A 86 22.13 -6.91 21.00
N ALA A 87 23.46 -6.82 21.03
CA ALA A 87 24.35 -7.95 21.31
C ALA A 87 24.56 -8.09 22.83
N VAL A 88 23.46 -8.35 23.54
CA VAL A 88 23.36 -8.33 25.01
C VAL A 88 22.85 -9.68 25.52
N ARG A 89 23.00 -9.92 26.83
CA ARG A 89 22.35 -11.07 27.48
C ARG A 89 20.86 -10.80 27.59
N PHE A 90 20.05 -11.83 27.41
CA PHE A 90 18.60 -11.80 27.56
C PHE A 90 18.14 -12.89 28.53
N GLY A 91 17.15 -12.58 29.36
CA GLY A 91 16.53 -13.50 30.30
C GLY A 91 15.08 -13.11 30.55
N HIS A 92 14.30 -14.06 31.07
CA HIS A 92 12.92 -13.83 31.44
C HIS A 92 12.52 -14.70 32.63
N ASP A 93 11.53 -14.24 33.38
CA ASP A 93 10.80 -15.03 34.37
C ASP A 93 9.33 -14.58 34.39
N GLU A 94 8.58 -14.93 35.42
CA GLU A 94 7.19 -14.52 35.62
C GLU A 94 7.01 -13.02 35.93
N THR A 95 8.08 -12.32 36.30
CA THR A 95 8.07 -10.92 36.72
C THR A 95 8.48 -9.95 35.63
N GLY A 96 9.21 -10.40 34.60
CA GLY A 96 9.67 -9.52 33.54
C GLY A 96 10.61 -10.13 32.50
N PHE A 97 11.04 -9.26 31.59
CA PHE A 97 12.17 -9.48 30.68
C PHE A 97 13.37 -8.66 31.13
N CYS A 98 14.58 -9.19 30.94
CA CYS A 98 15.82 -8.55 31.31
C CYS A 98 16.83 -8.60 30.15
N TRP A 99 17.38 -7.44 29.79
CA TRP A 99 18.54 -7.31 28.92
C TRP A 99 19.71 -6.76 29.71
N SER A 100 20.91 -7.30 29.56
CA SER A 100 22.10 -6.79 30.25
C SER A 100 23.37 -6.90 29.42
N GLY A 101 24.22 -5.89 29.54
CA GLY A 101 25.49 -5.84 28.82
C GLY A 101 26.39 -4.71 29.31
N GLU A 102 27.46 -4.48 28.56
CA GLU A 102 28.38 -3.37 28.80
C GLU A 102 28.70 -2.68 27.48
N THR A 103 28.79 -1.36 27.48
CA THR A 103 29.17 -0.59 26.30
C THR A 103 29.96 0.64 26.68
N ALA A 104 31.18 0.78 26.13
CA ALA A 104 32.07 1.91 26.35
C ALA A 104 32.26 2.29 27.85
N GLY A 105 32.36 1.28 28.72
CA GLY A 105 32.54 1.47 30.16
C GLY A 105 31.26 1.84 30.92
N ILE A 106 30.08 1.63 30.32
CA ILE A 106 28.79 1.68 30.99
C ILE A 106 28.21 0.27 31.02
N GLN A 107 28.06 -0.31 32.21
CA GLN A 107 27.23 -1.48 32.41
C GLN A 107 25.77 -1.06 32.38
N HIS A 108 24.96 -1.76 31.59
CA HIS A 108 23.56 -1.45 31.43
C HIS A 108 22.70 -2.68 31.70
N THR A 109 21.58 -2.46 32.39
CA THR A 109 20.53 -3.45 32.58
C THR A 109 19.20 -2.80 32.25
N VAL A 110 18.41 -3.43 31.39
CA VAL A 110 17.08 -3.01 30.99
C VAL A 110 16.10 -4.07 31.49
N ARG A 111 15.02 -3.65 32.15
CA ARG A 111 13.90 -4.54 32.49
C ARG A 111 12.59 -4.04 31.90
N LEU A 112 11.83 -4.95 31.31
CA LEU A 112 10.44 -4.74 30.94
C LEU A 112 9.55 -5.51 31.91
N GLN A 113 8.67 -4.80 32.61
CA GLN A 113 7.72 -5.40 33.56
C GLN A 113 6.32 -4.85 33.34
N LEU A 114 5.32 -5.71 33.55
CA LEU A 114 3.90 -5.34 33.55
C LEU A 114 3.46 -5.02 34.97
N HIS A 115 2.58 -4.03 35.14
CA HIS A 115 1.86 -3.89 36.40
C HIS A 115 0.95 -5.10 36.61
N SER A 116 0.75 -5.55 37.85
CA SER A 116 0.02 -6.79 38.14
C SER A 116 -1.47 -6.72 37.76
N SER A 117 -2.10 -5.55 37.90
CA SER A 117 -3.54 -5.36 37.73
C SER A 117 -3.97 -4.18 36.85
N GLU A 118 -3.03 -3.42 36.30
CA GLU A 118 -3.32 -2.24 35.47
C GLU A 118 -2.75 -2.46 34.07
N SER A 119 -3.34 -1.86 33.05
CA SER A 119 -2.85 -1.94 31.66
C SER A 119 -1.64 -1.04 31.42
N VAL A 120 -0.62 -1.19 32.26
CA VAL A 120 0.62 -0.39 32.28
C VAL A 120 1.83 -1.32 32.22
N TRP A 121 2.86 -0.89 31.50
CA TRP A 121 4.19 -1.51 31.54
C TRP A 121 5.30 -0.47 31.65
N PHE A 122 6.44 -0.90 32.16
CA PHE A 122 7.61 -0.06 32.39
C PHE A 122 8.86 -0.64 31.75
N TRP A 123 9.68 0.24 31.17
CA TRP A 123 11.06 -0.05 30.78
C TRP A 123 12.00 0.64 31.77
N GLN A 124 12.55 -0.10 32.71
CA GLN A 124 13.51 0.40 33.69
C GLN A 124 14.94 0.15 33.20
N VAL A 125 15.77 1.19 33.21
CA VAL A 125 17.15 1.13 32.70
C VAL A 125 18.09 1.57 33.81
N TRP A 126 18.97 0.68 34.25
CA TRP A 126 20.07 0.98 35.16
C TRP A 126 21.36 1.12 34.36
N LEU A 127 22.07 2.22 34.57
CA LEU A 127 23.37 2.51 33.97
C LEU A 127 24.40 2.68 35.08
N GLU A 128 25.44 1.87 35.08
CA GLU A 128 26.58 1.96 35.98
C GLU A 128 27.84 2.36 35.21
N ASN A 129 28.48 3.46 35.61
CA ASN A 129 29.75 3.86 35.03
C ASN A 129 30.91 3.10 35.69
N THR A 130 31.52 2.19 34.94
CA THR A 130 32.65 1.37 35.40
C THR A 130 34.02 2.00 35.12
N THR A 131 34.04 3.18 34.51
CA THR A 131 35.28 3.93 34.22
C THR A 131 35.69 4.83 35.38
N SER A 132 36.93 5.34 35.31
CA SER A 132 37.44 6.35 36.24
C SER A 132 37.10 7.80 35.85
N ALA A 133 36.44 8.02 34.71
CA ALA A 133 36.06 9.33 34.21
C ALA A 133 34.56 9.54 34.31
N ALA A 134 34.11 10.79 34.48
CA ALA A 134 32.70 11.11 34.37
C ALA A 134 32.23 10.96 32.91
N LEU A 135 31.08 10.32 32.74
CA LEU A 135 30.43 10.13 31.43
C LEU A 135 29.10 10.88 31.40
N LEU A 136 28.72 11.33 30.20
CA LEU A 136 27.38 11.82 29.93
C LEU A 136 26.68 10.80 29.03
N ALA A 137 25.43 10.49 29.34
CA ALA A 137 24.63 9.61 28.51
C ALA A 137 23.16 10.04 28.49
N ASP A 138 22.42 9.61 27.48
CA ASP A 138 20.96 9.61 27.50
C ASP A 138 20.41 8.34 26.82
N LEU A 139 19.11 8.17 26.92
CA LEU A 139 18.39 7.02 26.41
C LEU A 139 17.33 7.46 25.41
N VAL A 140 17.12 6.66 24.37
CA VAL A 140 16.01 6.85 23.42
C VAL A 140 15.24 5.55 23.27
N LEU A 141 13.99 5.53 23.74
CA LEU A 141 13.05 4.44 23.52
C LEU A 141 12.29 4.70 22.22
N ILE A 142 12.23 3.71 21.33
CA ILE A 142 11.45 3.73 20.09
C ILE A 142 10.48 2.56 20.14
N GLN A 143 9.20 2.82 19.90
CA GLN A 143 8.13 1.82 19.88
C GLN A 143 7.22 2.10 18.69
N ASP A 144 7.09 1.15 17.76
CA ASP A 144 6.03 1.20 16.75
C ASP A 144 4.66 0.96 17.38
N VAL A 145 3.62 1.62 16.87
CA VAL A 145 2.28 1.64 17.44
C VAL A 145 1.23 1.38 16.34
N GLY A 146 0.38 0.38 16.54
CA GLY A 146 -0.71 0.00 15.63
C GLY A 146 -2.11 0.25 16.23
N LEU A 147 -2.30 -0.09 17.51
CA LEU A 147 -3.56 0.10 18.25
C LEU A 147 -4.79 -0.49 17.54
N GLY A 148 -4.68 -1.71 17.02
CA GLY A 148 -5.77 -2.33 16.27
C GLY A 148 -5.84 -3.83 16.37
N ASP A 149 -6.97 -4.39 15.90
CA ASP A 149 -7.09 -5.83 15.76
C ASP A 149 -6.01 -6.34 14.79
N ARG A 150 -5.44 -7.53 15.07
CA ARG A 150 -4.34 -8.08 14.25
C ARG A 150 -4.69 -8.15 12.75
N GLY A 151 -5.92 -8.55 12.42
CA GLY A 151 -6.39 -8.61 11.03
C GLY A 151 -6.43 -7.24 10.36
N PHE A 152 -6.83 -6.20 11.08
CA PHE A 152 -6.83 -4.81 10.60
C PHE A 152 -5.40 -4.31 10.33
N LEU A 153 -4.48 -4.50 11.29
CA LEU A 153 -3.09 -4.06 11.13
C LEU A 153 -2.39 -4.79 9.98
N MET A 154 -2.52 -6.12 9.92
CA MET A 154 -1.82 -6.92 8.93
C MET A 154 -2.33 -6.74 7.49
N ASN A 155 -3.51 -6.13 7.30
CA ASN A 155 -4.02 -5.76 5.99
C ASN A 155 -3.22 -4.60 5.38
N SER A 156 -2.90 -3.57 6.18
CA SER A 156 -2.02 -2.46 5.80
C SER A 156 -1.62 -1.66 7.04
N GLU A 157 -0.36 -1.81 7.47
CA GLU A 157 0.13 -1.07 8.64
C GLU A 157 0.25 0.45 8.35
N ALA A 158 0.53 0.80 7.10
CA ALA A 158 0.54 2.20 6.64
C ALA A 158 -0.85 2.82 6.75
N TYR A 159 -1.90 2.09 6.32
CA TYR A 159 -3.28 2.56 6.46
C TYR A 159 -3.66 2.74 7.93
N ALA A 160 -3.34 1.79 8.80
CA ALA A 160 -3.64 1.91 10.22
C ALA A 160 -3.00 3.16 10.85
N SER A 161 -1.77 3.48 10.46
CA SER A 161 -1.05 4.68 10.95
C SER A 161 -1.71 6.00 10.52
N GLN A 162 -2.33 6.05 9.34
CA GLN A 162 -3.01 7.26 8.83
C GLN A 162 -4.21 7.72 9.69
N TYR A 163 -4.63 6.90 10.65
CA TYR A 163 -5.74 7.14 11.57
C TYR A 163 -5.33 7.10 13.04
N ILE A 164 -4.03 7.04 13.34
CA ILE A 164 -3.54 7.24 14.70
C ILE A 164 -3.33 8.74 14.91
N ASP A 165 -4.13 9.36 15.76
CA ASP A 165 -3.87 10.74 16.19
C ASP A 165 -2.75 10.76 17.23
N HIS A 166 -1.87 11.75 17.15
CA HIS A 166 -0.73 11.96 18.03
C HIS A 166 -0.94 13.29 18.76
N HIS A 167 -1.37 13.25 20.01
CA HIS A 167 -1.46 14.42 20.88
C HIS A 167 -0.25 14.48 21.80
N ILE A 168 0.37 15.65 21.91
CA ILE A 168 1.53 15.87 22.77
C ILE A 168 1.14 16.81 23.90
N ALA A 169 1.36 16.38 25.13
CA ALA A 169 1.11 17.19 26.32
C ALA A 169 2.35 17.19 27.23
N ASP A 170 2.68 18.36 27.79
CA ASP A 170 3.81 18.51 28.71
C ASP A 170 3.38 18.24 30.15
N HIS A 171 3.81 17.10 30.69
CA HIS A 171 3.65 16.80 32.11
C HIS A 171 4.75 17.49 32.92
N ALA A 172 4.38 18.11 34.04
CA ALA A 172 5.33 18.88 34.87
C ALA A 172 6.55 18.06 35.34
N ALA A 173 6.36 16.77 35.62
CA ALA A 173 7.45 15.87 36.00
C ALA A 173 8.05 15.10 34.82
N PHE A 174 7.20 14.64 33.88
CA PHE A 174 7.59 13.67 32.84
C PHE A 174 8.07 14.35 31.56
N GLY A 175 7.95 15.67 31.43
CA GLY A 175 8.21 16.38 30.18
C GLY A 175 7.16 16.01 29.12
N PRO A 176 7.52 15.99 27.82
CA PRO A 176 6.58 15.66 26.76
C PRO A 176 6.11 14.20 26.89
N VAL A 177 4.79 14.02 26.88
CA VAL A 177 4.10 12.72 26.82
C VAL A 177 3.44 12.61 25.45
N VAL A 178 3.67 11.48 24.76
CA VAL A 178 3.05 11.17 23.47
C VAL A 178 1.81 10.33 23.72
N MET A 179 0.64 10.85 23.36
CA MET A 179 -0.66 10.17 23.44
C MET A 179 -1.12 9.80 22.04
N ASN A 180 -1.43 8.52 21.84
CA ASN A 180 -1.79 7.95 20.55
C ASN A 180 -3.21 7.42 20.62
N ARG A 181 -4.08 7.83 19.70
CA ARG A 181 -5.47 7.37 19.62
C ARG A 181 -5.76 6.78 18.26
N GLN A 182 -6.20 5.52 18.19
CA GLN A 182 -6.71 4.97 16.95
C GLN A 182 -8.12 5.50 16.69
N ASN A 183 -8.28 6.29 15.63
CA ASN A 183 -9.53 6.97 15.29
C ASN A 183 -10.54 6.05 14.61
N LEU A 184 -10.07 5.01 13.92
CA LEU A 184 -10.97 3.97 13.40
C LEU A 184 -11.40 3.01 14.51
N LYS A 185 -12.70 2.79 14.62
CA LYS A 185 -13.25 1.85 15.60
C LYS A 185 -12.70 0.44 15.36
N GLN A 186 -12.18 -0.16 16.42
CA GLN A 186 -11.70 -1.54 16.46
C GLN A 186 -12.78 -2.46 17.06
N GLY A 187 -12.49 -3.74 17.22
CA GLY A 187 -13.36 -4.74 17.85
C GLY A 187 -14.08 -4.22 19.10
N GLY A 188 -15.40 -4.45 19.15
CA GLY A 188 -16.28 -3.90 20.19
C GLY A 188 -16.74 -2.46 19.95
N GLY A 189 -16.36 -1.83 18.83
CA GLY A 189 -16.71 -0.44 18.52
C GLY A 189 -15.86 0.59 19.27
N ARG A 190 -14.68 0.18 19.74
CA ARG A 190 -13.80 0.95 20.64
C ARG A 190 -12.74 1.74 19.88
N ASN A 191 -12.23 2.81 20.50
CA ASN A 191 -11.07 3.57 20.02
C ASN A 191 -9.87 3.37 20.96
N PRO A 192 -8.97 2.40 20.69
CA PRO A 192 -7.84 2.15 21.57
C PRO A 192 -6.89 3.34 21.68
N TRP A 193 -6.30 3.51 22.85
CA TRP A 193 -5.47 4.66 23.20
C TRP A 193 -4.23 4.27 24.00
N LEU A 194 -3.13 4.99 23.81
CA LEU A 194 -1.85 4.73 24.44
C LEU A 194 -1.11 6.04 24.79
N ALA A 195 -0.74 6.22 26.05
CA ALA A 195 0.23 7.23 26.47
C ALA A 195 1.62 6.63 26.72
N GLN A 196 2.66 7.31 26.25
CA GLN A 196 4.06 6.94 26.45
C GLN A 196 4.90 8.14 26.89
N GLY A 197 5.82 7.92 27.82
CA GLY A 197 6.69 8.97 28.35
C GLY A 197 7.81 8.42 29.22
N CYS A 198 8.49 9.31 29.94
CA CYS A 198 9.58 8.99 30.86
C CYS A 198 9.29 9.56 32.26
N LEU A 199 9.25 8.70 33.28
CA LEU A 199 8.94 9.12 34.66
C LEU A 199 10.01 10.05 35.24
N ASP A 200 11.25 9.89 34.82
CA ASP A 200 12.38 10.74 35.20
C ASP A 200 12.49 12.03 34.36
N GLY A 201 11.59 12.18 33.38
CA GLY A 201 11.51 13.31 32.46
C GLY A 201 12.11 13.03 31.09
N ALA A 202 11.32 13.28 30.06
CA ALA A 202 11.75 13.32 28.67
C ALA A 202 12.29 14.71 28.31
N ALA A 203 13.23 14.76 27.38
CA ALA A 203 13.81 15.99 26.83
C ALA A 203 13.30 16.32 25.42
N ALA A 204 12.95 15.29 24.64
CA ALA A 204 12.49 15.44 23.25
C ALA A 204 11.71 14.20 22.80
N TYR A 205 11.00 14.32 21.68
CA TYR A 205 10.22 13.24 21.09
C TYR A 205 10.23 13.24 19.56
N ALA A 206 9.78 12.14 18.97
CA ALA A 206 9.31 12.04 17.59
C ALA A 206 8.06 11.13 17.56
N THR A 207 7.22 11.22 16.52
CA THR A 207 5.96 10.44 16.44
C THR A 207 5.90 9.48 15.25
N ASP A 208 6.71 9.70 14.20
CA ASP A 208 6.75 8.81 13.04
C ASP A 208 8.19 8.42 12.67
N ALA A 209 8.37 7.19 12.18
CA ALA A 209 9.69 6.68 11.81
C ALA A 209 10.37 7.51 10.72
N ILE A 210 9.65 8.21 9.85
CA ILE A 210 10.24 9.08 8.82
C ILE A 210 11.17 10.15 9.41
N GLN A 211 10.83 10.66 10.60
CA GLN A 211 11.64 11.66 11.32
C GLN A 211 12.97 11.09 11.83
N LEU A 212 13.05 9.77 11.97
CA LEU A 212 14.20 9.05 12.49
C LEU A 212 15.05 8.48 11.35
N VAL A 213 14.41 7.90 10.33
CA VAL A 213 15.11 7.20 9.26
C VAL A 213 15.62 8.14 8.19
N VAL A 214 14.90 9.23 7.85
CA VAL A 214 15.30 10.17 6.79
C VAL A 214 16.61 10.88 7.13
N PRO A 215 16.78 11.42 8.36
CA PRO A 215 18.06 12.02 8.74
C PRO A 215 19.21 11.01 8.80
N ALA A 216 18.91 9.73 9.06
CA ALA A 216 19.90 8.66 9.17
C ALA A 216 20.31 8.01 7.83
N ARG A 217 19.79 8.47 6.68
CA ARG A 217 19.87 7.70 5.41
C ARG A 217 21.30 7.48 4.92
N GLY A 218 21.68 6.20 4.91
CA GLY A 218 22.97 5.69 4.44
C GLY A 218 23.27 4.32 5.04
N GLY A 219 22.67 3.26 4.50
CA GLY A 219 23.00 1.88 4.90
C GLY A 219 22.55 1.51 6.31
N ASP A 220 23.47 1.04 7.16
CA ASP A 220 23.17 0.35 8.41
C ASP A 220 23.13 1.27 9.66
N ALA A 221 22.94 2.57 9.44
CA ALA A 221 23.00 3.60 10.47
C ALA A 221 21.96 3.43 11.59
N HIS A 222 22.26 4.00 12.76
CA HIS A 222 21.31 4.06 13.88
C HIS A 222 20.15 5.00 13.53
N MET A 223 18.95 4.69 14.02
CA MET A 223 17.76 5.55 13.82
C MET A 223 17.80 6.86 14.59
N VAL A 224 18.74 6.99 15.54
CA VAL A 224 18.85 8.15 16.42
C VAL A 224 20.16 8.88 16.14
N PRO A 225 20.18 10.22 16.25
CA PRO A 225 21.41 10.98 16.14
C PRO A 225 22.32 10.72 17.34
N GLY A 226 23.57 11.20 17.26
CA GLY A 226 24.54 11.09 18.35
C GLY A 226 24.11 11.82 19.63
N PHE A 227 24.78 11.53 20.75
CA PHE A 227 24.55 12.26 22.00
C PHE A 227 24.75 13.78 21.82
N GLY A 228 23.86 14.57 22.40
CA GLY A 228 23.88 16.03 22.31
C GLY A 228 22.96 16.60 21.24
N GLU A 229 22.50 15.78 20.29
CA GLU A 229 21.45 16.14 19.34
C GLU A 229 20.09 15.65 19.84
N SER A 230 19.10 16.54 19.89
CA SER A 230 17.74 16.21 20.31
C SER A 230 16.93 15.59 19.18
N LEU A 231 15.96 14.75 19.53
CA LEU A 231 14.87 14.41 18.60
C LEU A 231 14.11 15.68 18.17
N PRO A 232 13.39 15.67 17.04
CA PRO A 232 12.81 16.88 16.45
C PRO A 232 11.79 17.64 17.32
N SER A 233 11.09 16.95 18.23
CA SER A 233 10.04 17.52 19.09
C SER A 233 8.93 18.26 18.33
N THR A 234 8.58 17.72 17.16
CA THR A 234 7.44 18.18 16.35
C THR A 234 6.58 16.96 16.01
N PRO A 235 5.24 17.03 16.17
CA PRO A 235 4.36 15.96 15.72
C PRO A 235 4.48 15.75 14.20
N ARG A 236 4.41 14.50 13.77
CA ARG A 236 4.34 14.11 12.37
C ARG A 236 3.33 12.99 12.24
N GLN A 237 2.26 13.27 11.52
CA GLN A 237 1.27 12.29 11.08
C GLN A 237 1.72 11.71 9.75
N HIS A 238 2.03 10.43 9.71
CA HIS A 238 2.44 9.74 8.48
C HIS A 238 2.09 8.24 8.58
N GLU A 239 2.88 7.37 7.96
CA GLU A 239 2.51 5.98 7.66
C GLU A 239 3.28 4.93 8.48
N VAL A 240 4.11 5.34 9.43
CA VAL A 240 4.78 4.43 10.37
C VAL A 240 4.77 5.08 11.75
N ALA A 241 3.61 5.04 12.40
CA ALA A 241 3.40 5.55 13.74
C ALA A 241 4.42 4.89 14.70
N CYS A 242 5.40 5.69 15.12
CA CYS A 242 6.56 5.20 15.84
C CYS A 242 7.04 6.25 16.86
N PRO A 243 6.28 6.44 17.97
CA PRO A 243 6.71 7.27 19.08
C PRO A 243 8.14 6.93 19.54
N ALA A 244 8.96 7.98 19.62
CA ALA A 244 10.30 7.92 20.17
C ALA A 244 10.43 8.93 21.31
N ILE A 245 10.90 8.48 22.47
CA ILE A 245 11.03 9.29 23.68
C ILE A 245 12.51 9.36 24.07
N GLN A 246 13.07 10.57 24.10
CA GLN A 246 14.45 10.81 24.56
C GLN A 246 14.43 11.22 26.05
N SER A 247 15.20 10.54 26.89
CA SER A 247 15.36 10.91 28.30
C SER A 247 16.14 12.21 28.45
N LYS A 248 16.06 12.83 29.64
CA LYS A 248 17.03 13.87 30.01
C LYS A 248 18.46 13.33 30.01
N PRO A 249 19.47 14.17 29.73
CA PRO A 249 20.88 13.81 29.88
C PRO A 249 21.21 13.42 31.33
N LEU A 250 21.96 12.33 31.47
CA LEU A 250 22.39 11.73 32.72
C LEU A 250 23.88 11.98 32.91
N ALA A 251 24.27 12.50 34.07
CA ALA A 251 25.67 12.64 34.46
C ALA A 251 26.08 11.45 35.33
N LEU A 252 26.99 10.63 34.81
CA LEU A 252 27.45 9.41 35.45
C LEU A 252 28.87 9.64 36.01
N ALA A 253 28.98 9.95 37.30
CA ALA A 253 30.27 9.97 37.98
C ALA A 253 30.90 8.55 38.02
N PRO A 254 32.21 8.40 38.21
CA PRO A 254 32.84 7.10 38.37
C PRO A 254 32.16 6.24 39.46
N GLY A 255 31.75 5.03 39.12
CA GLY A 255 31.02 4.11 40.01
C GLY A 255 29.57 4.49 40.31
N ALA A 256 29.04 5.55 39.70
CA ALA A 256 27.64 5.94 39.89
C ALA A 256 26.71 4.99 39.14
N VAL A 257 25.60 4.63 39.80
CA VAL A 257 24.48 3.92 39.20
C VAL A 257 23.31 4.91 39.10
N VAL A 258 22.75 5.06 37.91
CA VAL A 258 21.59 5.91 37.65
C VAL A 258 20.50 5.08 36.99
N THR A 259 19.24 5.37 37.35
CA THR A 259 18.07 4.70 36.78
C THR A 259 17.27 5.68 35.92
N THR A 260 16.69 5.19 34.82
CA THR A 260 15.71 5.90 34.02
C THR A 260 14.58 4.96 33.64
N THR A 261 13.33 5.41 33.74
CA THR A 261 12.14 4.61 33.54
C THR A 261 11.23 5.21 32.48
N PHE A 262 10.97 4.47 31.42
CA PHE A 262 9.91 4.77 30.46
C PHE A 262 8.65 3.97 30.79
N PHE A 263 7.48 4.45 30.35
CA PHE A 263 6.20 3.77 30.57
C PHE A 263 5.36 3.71 29.29
N GLY A 264 4.44 2.76 29.27
CA GLY A 264 3.25 2.77 28.39
C GLY A 264 2.00 2.52 29.21
N LEU A 265 0.97 3.36 29.05
CA LEU A 265 -0.35 3.21 29.64
C LEU A 265 -1.37 3.02 28.51
N PHE A 266 -2.00 1.85 28.47
CA PHE A 266 -3.00 1.51 27.47
C PHE A 266 -4.43 1.65 28.03
N VAL A 267 -5.33 2.18 27.21
CA VAL A 267 -6.77 2.23 27.47
C VAL A 267 -7.49 1.64 26.28
N ALA A 268 -8.33 0.63 26.51
CA ALA A 268 -8.99 -0.12 25.44
C ALA A 268 -10.02 0.71 24.66
N ASP A 269 -10.63 1.72 25.28
CA ASP A 269 -11.57 2.64 24.65
C ASP A 269 -11.43 4.07 25.16
N HIS A 270 -11.10 4.98 24.24
CA HIS A 270 -11.01 6.42 24.47
C HIS A 270 -11.84 7.16 23.41
N PRO A 271 -13.17 7.30 23.61
CA PRO A 271 -14.05 7.83 22.57
C PRO A 271 -13.81 9.32 22.26
N ALA A 272 -13.33 10.10 23.22
CA ALA A 272 -12.98 11.51 23.01
C ALA A 272 -11.63 11.67 22.32
N ALA A 273 -11.42 12.81 21.64
CA ALA A 273 -10.10 13.25 21.22
C ALA A 273 -9.15 13.35 22.42
N SER A 274 -7.87 13.06 22.22
CA SER A 274 -6.86 13.22 23.27
C SER A 274 -6.67 14.70 23.60
N GLY A 275 -6.36 15.00 24.86
CA GLY A 275 -6.07 16.36 25.29
C GLY A 275 -5.31 16.41 26.61
N ASP A 276 -4.91 17.61 27.04
CA ASP A 276 -4.09 17.80 28.24
C ASP A 276 -4.74 17.27 29.53
N ALA A 277 -6.08 17.19 29.56
CA ALA A 277 -6.81 16.58 30.67
C ALA A 277 -6.46 15.09 30.87
N ASP A 278 -6.01 14.39 29.83
CA ASP A 278 -5.59 12.99 29.91
C ASP A 278 -4.28 12.81 30.69
N LEU A 279 -3.52 13.89 30.95
CA LEU A 279 -2.34 13.83 31.83
C LEU A 279 -2.68 13.35 33.24
N ALA A 280 -3.90 13.62 33.74
CA ALA A 280 -4.33 13.16 35.06
C ALA A 280 -4.38 11.63 35.19
N ARG A 281 -4.43 10.90 34.06
CA ARG A 281 -4.35 9.42 34.05
C ARG A 281 -2.96 8.90 34.43
N LEU A 282 -1.95 9.78 34.41
CA LEU A 282 -0.55 9.42 34.61
C LEU A 282 -0.09 9.61 36.07
N ASP A 283 -0.89 10.27 36.91
CA ASP A 283 -0.54 10.64 38.29
C ASP A 283 -0.21 9.43 39.17
N ALA A 284 -0.84 8.27 38.90
CA ALA A 284 -0.64 7.04 39.66
C ALA A 284 0.60 6.23 39.21
N LEU A 285 1.25 6.57 38.09
CA LEU A 285 2.35 5.78 37.53
C LEU A 285 3.58 5.65 38.47
N PRO A 286 4.02 6.70 39.19
CA PRO A 286 5.11 6.55 40.15
C PRO A 286 4.78 5.57 41.29
N GLN A 287 3.51 5.53 41.72
CA GLN A 287 3.05 4.56 42.71
C GLN A 287 3.04 3.15 42.11
N ALA A 288 2.47 2.97 40.92
CA ALA A 288 2.42 1.69 40.22
C ALA A 288 3.83 1.11 39.95
N LEU A 289 4.82 1.96 39.66
CA LEU A 289 6.23 1.55 39.57
C LEU A 289 6.75 0.98 40.89
N GLY A 290 6.40 1.59 42.02
CA GLY A 290 6.80 1.15 43.36
C GLY A 290 6.16 -0.17 43.82
N GLU A 291 5.10 -0.61 43.14
CA GLU A 291 4.40 -1.87 43.39
C GLU A 291 4.99 -3.06 42.62
N LEU A 292 5.93 -2.81 41.69
CA LEU A 292 6.61 -3.87 40.94
C LEU A 292 7.52 -4.71 41.84
N ILE A 293 7.57 -6.01 41.56
CA ILE A 293 8.44 -6.94 42.27
C ILE A 293 9.86 -6.81 41.72
N ALA A 294 10.81 -6.50 42.61
CA ALA A 294 12.23 -6.53 42.29
C ALA A 294 12.79 -7.96 42.45
N THR A 295 13.10 -8.60 41.33
CA THR A 295 13.73 -9.94 41.25
C THR A 295 14.99 -9.88 40.40
N ASP A 296 15.97 -10.75 40.65
CA ASP A 296 17.11 -10.88 39.73
C ASP A 296 16.83 -11.93 38.66
N ILE A 297 16.61 -11.45 37.43
CA ILE A 297 16.34 -12.31 36.28
C ILE A 297 17.68 -12.75 35.70
N ALA A 298 17.94 -14.06 35.75
CA ALA A 298 19.13 -14.65 35.16
C ALA A 298 19.10 -14.51 33.63
N ALA A 299 20.05 -13.75 33.08
CA ALA A 299 20.19 -13.52 31.64
C ALA A 299 21.34 -14.34 31.05
N SER A 300 21.16 -14.83 29.82
CA SER A 300 22.16 -15.58 29.07
C SER A 300 22.36 -14.96 27.69
N LEU A 301 23.48 -15.25 27.02
CA LEU A 301 23.67 -14.76 25.64
C LEU A 301 22.70 -15.50 24.71
N PRO A 302 21.74 -14.81 24.07
CA PRO A 302 20.86 -15.44 23.12
C PRO A 302 21.66 -15.84 21.87
N VAL A 303 21.24 -16.92 21.21
CA VAL A 303 21.81 -17.27 19.90
C VAL A 303 21.23 -16.34 18.86
N ARG A 304 22.10 -15.58 18.21
CA ARG A 304 21.74 -14.59 17.18
C ARG A 304 21.81 -15.23 15.79
N SER A 305 20.94 -14.78 14.90
CA SER A 305 20.97 -15.21 13.50
C SER A 305 22.09 -14.48 12.74
N LEU A 306 22.49 -15.05 11.61
CA LEU A 306 23.37 -14.40 10.64
C LEU A 306 22.76 -13.08 10.11
N VAL A 307 21.43 -12.95 10.06
CA VAL A 307 20.75 -11.73 9.59
C VAL A 307 20.79 -10.61 10.64
N GLN A 308 20.76 -10.95 11.93
CA GLN A 308 20.92 -9.97 13.02
C GLN A 308 22.33 -9.39 13.08
N ASP A 309 23.33 -10.22 12.79
CA ASP A 309 24.75 -9.84 12.87
C ASP A 309 25.29 -9.27 11.54
N ALA A 310 24.65 -9.59 10.41
CA ALA A 310 25.08 -9.09 9.11
C ALA A 310 24.75 -7.60 8.95
N PRO A 311 25.75 -6.73 8.75
CA PRO A 311 25.49 -5.37 8.33
C PRO A 311 24.91 -5.36 6.91
N LEU A 312 24.28 -4.25 6.52
CA LEU A 312 23.90 -4.04 5.13
C LEU A 312 25.15 -3.96 4.24
N PHE A 313 25.03 -4.51 3.04
CA PHE A 313 26.06 -4.48 2.02
C PHE A 313 26.26 -3.04 1.53
N ALA A 314 27.45 -2.50 1.77
CA ALA A 314 27.83 -1.18 1.26
C ALA A 314 28.26 -1.31 -0.21
N THR A 315 27.48 -0.72 -1.10
CA THR A 315 27.81 -0.61 -2.53
C THR A 315 28.53 0.70 -2.81
N GLU A 316 29.43 0.71 -3.78
CA GLU A 316 29.95 1.93 -4.40
C GLU A 316 28.91 2.48 -5.38
N PRO A 317 28.85 3.81 -5.61
CA PRO A 317 28.07 4.38 -6.71
C PRO A 317 28.63 3.91 -8.06
N LEU A 318 27.79 3.90 -9.09
CA LEU A 318 28.29 3.69 -10.45
C LEU A 318 28.95 4.98 -10.95
N ASP A 319 30.19 4.87 -11.44
CA ASP A 319 30.83 5.98 -12.13
C ASP A 319 30.22 6.20 -13.53
N GLU A 320 30.42 7.39 -14.08
CA GLU A 320 29.86 7.78 -15.38
C GLU A 320 30.32 6.86 -16.52
N ALA A 321 31.56 6.37 -16.48
CA ALA A 321 32.09 5.44 -17.46
C ALA A 321 31.33 4.09 -17.42
N THR A 322 31.02 3.60 -16.24
CA THR A 322 30.24 2.37 -16.01
C THR A 322 28.79 2.58 -16.45
N ILE A 323 28.18 3.71 -16.11
CA ILE A 323 26.83 4.06 -16.56
C ILE A 323 26.78 4.13 -18.10
N ASN A 324 27.74 4.80 -18.75
CA ASN A 324 27.81 4.88 -20.21
C ASN A 324 28.04 3.52 -20.87
N ARG A 325 28.76 2.61 -20.21
CA ARG A 325 28.97 1.24 -20.70
C ARG A 325 27.72 0.38 -20.58
N LEU A 326 27.03 0.43 -19.44
CA LEU A 326 25.82 -0.35 -19.17
C LEU A 326 24.60 0.19 -19.94
N TYR A 327 24.52 1.51 -20.03
CA TYR A 327 23.38 2.25 -20.56
C TYR A 327 23.87 3.33 -21.54
N PRO A 328 24.32 2.94 -22.75
CA PRO A 328 24.90 3.87 -23.73
C PRO A 328 23.87 4.84 -24.30
N LYS A 329 22.59 4.48 -24.27
CA LYS A 329 21.47 5.35 -24.64
C LYS A 329 20.59 5.57 -23.42
N ARG A 330 20.36 6.83 -23.08
CA ARG A 330 19.50 7.25 -21.97
C ARG A 330 18.58 8.35 -22.44
N MET A 331 17.41 8.42 -21.84
CA MET A 331 16.43 9.47 -22.07
C MET A 331 15.83 9.92 -20.74
N LEU A 332 15.30 11.14 -20.72
CA LEU A 332 14.60 11.72 -19.57
C LEU A 332 15.45 11.63 -18.29
N GLU A 333 16.75 11.93 -18.38
CA GLU A 333 17.64 11.94 -17.20
C GLU A 333 17.10 12.91 -16.13
N GLU A 334 16.96 12.41 -14.91
CA GLU A 334 16.66 13.22 -13.73
C GLU A 334 17.96 13.55 -13.02
N ARG A 335 18.26 14.84 -12.91
CA ARG A 335 19.47 15.33 -12.22
C ARG A 335 19.11 16.36 -11.19
N ILE A 336 19.68 16.23 -10.00
CA ILE A 336 19.61 17.21 -8.91
C ILE A 336 21.03 17.71 -8.65
N ASP A 337 21.24 19.03 -8.74
CA ASP A 337 22.56 19.66 -8.59
C ASP A 337 23.67 18.99 -9.45
N GLY A 338 23.30 18.56 -10.66
CA GLY A 338 24.18 17.87 -11.62
C GLY A 338 24.33 16.36 -11.39
N GLN A 339 23.94 15.84 -10.24
CA GLN A 339 24.00 14.41 -9.93
C GLN A 339 22.84 13.64 -10.57
N LEU A 340 23.15 12.55 -11.28
CA LEU A 340 22.16 11.69 -11.92
C LEU A 340 21.46 10.80 -10.89
N TYR A 341 20.13 10.79 -10.91
CA TYR A 341 19.28 10.07 -9.95
C TYR A 341 18.51 8.94 -10.63
N SER A 342 17.93 9.20 -11.79
CA SER A 342 17.26 8.18 -12.60
C SER A 342 17.26 8.54 -14.07
N PHE A 343 16.98 7.54 -14.92
CA PHE A 343 16.78 7.72 -16.35
C PHE A 343 16.03 6.54 -16.94
N PHE A 344 15.55 6.72 -18.17
CA PHE A 344 14.96 5.64 -18.96
C PHE A 344 15.89 5.19 -20.08
N VAL A 345 15.73 3.95 -20.53
CA VAL A 345 16.48 3.38 -21.65
C VAL A 345 15.50 2.96 -22.74
N PRO A 346 15.72 3.39 -24.00
CA PRO A 346 14.86 3.03 -25.13
C PRO A 346 14.98 1.57 -25.56
N ASP A 347 16.13 0.94 -25.30
CA ASP A 347 16.42 -0.43 -25.71
C ASP A 347 15.77 -1.46 -24.75
N GLY A 348 15.04 -2.42 -25.32
CA GLY A 348 14.47 -3.56 -24.60
C GLY A 348 12.98 -3.75 -24.88
N SER A 349 12.49 -4.93 -24.53
CA SER A 349 11.08 -5.27 -24.44
C SER A 349 10.32 -4.30 -23.50
N LEU A 350 9.88 -3.15 -24.03
CA LEU A 350 8.93 -2.15 -23.48
C LEU A 350 9.43 -1.09 -22.47
N ASN A 351 10.53 -0.38 -22.78
CA ASN A 351 11.12 0.69 -21.96
C ASN A 351 11.62 0.22 -20.59
N ARG A 352 12.82 0.64 -20.18
CA ARG A 352 13.37 0.33 -18.86
C ARG A 352 13.55 1.60 -18.04
N HIS A 353 13.31 1.53 -16.74
CA HIS A 353 13.58 2.62 -15.80
C HIS A 353 14.74 2.21 -14.88
N ILE A 354 15.80 3.01 -14.86
CA ILE A 354 16.97 2.82 -14.00
C ILE A 354 16.93 3.85 -12.88
N VAL A 355 16.93 3.39 -11.64
CA VAL A 355 17.06 4.20 -10.42
C VAL A 355 18.46 4.01 -9.86
N LEU A 356 19.17 5.11 -9.59
CA LEU A 356 20.45 5.06 -8.88
C LEU A 356 20.23 5.18 -7.37
N ARG A 357 21.16 4.60 -6.61
CA ARG A 357 21.11 4.54 -5.14
C ARG A 357 20.73 5.86 -4.49
N GLU A 358 21.31 6.95 -4.97
CA GLU A 358 21.18 8.26 -4.34
C GLU A 358 19.75 8.79 -4.38
N LYS A 359 18.97 8.39 -5.39
CA LYS A 359 17.53 8.69 -5.43
C LYS A 359 16.75 7.95 -4.33
N GLU A 360 17.00 6.66 -4.14
CA GLU A 360 16.33 5.86 -3.10
C GLU A 360 16.58 6.43 -1.70
N HIS A 361 17.76 7.02 -1.47
CA HIS A 361 18.09 7.66 -0.22
C HIS A 361 17.38 9.00 0.01
N VAL A 362 16.63 9.58 -0.93
CA VAL A 362 15.98 10.89 -0.72
C VAL A 362 14.48 10.89 -0.98
N VAL A 363 13.92 9.84 -1.57
CA VAL A 363 12.46 9.71 -1.76
C VAL A 363 11.74 9.29 -0.47
N ALA A 364 10.54 9.80 -0.23
CA ALA A 364 9.74 9.39 0.93
C ALA A 364 9.28 7.92 0.82
N ARG A 365 8.86 7.51 -0.38
CA ARG A 365 8.37 6.16 -0.68
C ARG A 365 9.43 5.39 -1.48
N ARG A 366 9.85 4.24 -0.95
CA ARG A 366 10.85 3.34 -1.55
C ARG A 366 10.49 2.89 -2.97
N HIS A 367 11.47 2.73 -3.86
CA HIS A 367 11.24 2.23 -5.22
C HIS A 367 10.89 0.74 -5.25
N GLY A 368 9.89 0.36 -6.04
CA GLY A 368 9.45 -1.03 -6.19
C GLY A 368 8.80 -1.33 -7.53
N ALA A 369 8.69 -2.61 -7.87
CA ALA A 369 8.06 -3.11 -9.09
C ALA A 369 7.24 -4.36 -8.77
N ILE A 370 6.06 -4.48 -9.34
CA ILE A 370 5.30 -5.73 -9.36
C ILE A 370 5.63 -6.42 -10.68
N VAL A 371 5.94 -7.71 -10.65
CA VAL A 371 6.14 -8.52 -11.87
C VAL A 371 5.13 -9.65 -11.89
N ARG A 372 4.64 -9.99 -13.09
CA ARG A 372 3.58 -10.99 -13.28
C ARG A 372 3.88 -11.96 -14.43
N SER A 373 3.36 -13.18 -14.35
CA SER A 373 3.64 -14.27 -15.29
C SER A 373 2.43 -14.69 -16.13
N GLY A 374 2.65 -15.24 -17.33
CA GLY A 374 1.60 -15.74 -18.21
C GLY A 374 1.03 -14.72 -19.19
N GLN A 375 -0.03 -15.09 -19.89
CA GLN A 375 -0.62 -14.32 -21.00
C GLN A 375 -2.05 -13.81 -20.73
N ASN A 376 -2.62 -14.09 -19.55
CA ASN A 376 -4.00 -13.67 -19.26
C ASN A 376 -4.06 -12.20 -18.79
N MET A 377 -5.08 -11.47 -19.24
CA MET A 377 -5.38 -10.11 -18.80
C MET A 377 -6.39 -10.06 -17.64
N LEU A 378 -7.11 -11.16 -17.39
CA LEU A 378 -8.09 -11.26 -16.30
C LEU A 378 -7.53 -12.07 -15.12
N LEU A 379 -8.25 -12.03 -13.99
CA LEU A 379 -7.97 -12.89 -12.83
C LEU A 379 -8.06 -14.37 -13.21
N ASP A 380 -7.11 -15.16 -12.73
CA ASP A 380 -7.11 -16.63 -12.84
C ASP A 380 -6.31 -17.27 -11.68
N ASP A 381 -6.23 -18.60 -11.68
CA ASP A 381 -5.51 -19.41 -10.70
C ASP A 381 -4.10 -19.82 -11.13
N GLN A 382 -3.58 -19.26 -12.23
CA GLN A 382 -2.31 -19.65 -12.83
C GLN A 382 -1.30 -18.51 -12.84
N THR A 383 -1.73 -17.28 -12.78
CA THR A 383 -0.87 -16.12 -12.82
C THR A 383 0.00 -16.05 -11.56
N LEU A 384 1.32 -16.09 -11.75
CA LEU A 384 2.26 -15.77 -10.68
C LEU A 384 2.45 -14.26 -10.62
N ALA A 385 2.50 -13.69 -9.41
CA ALA A 385 2.96 -12.33 -9.18
C ALA A 385 3.94 -12.25 -8.02
N ALA A 386 4.81 -11.24 -8.03
CA ALA A 386 5.69 -10.91 -6.92
C ALA A 386 6.01 -9.42 -6.91
N THR A 387 6.24 -8.87 -5.72
CA THR A 387 6.70 -7.48 -5.53
C THR A 387 8.21 -7.45 -5.26
N CYS A 388 8.95 -6.71 -6.07
CA CYS A 388 10.40 -6.52 -5.95
C CYS A 388 10.67 -5.10 -5.41
N TRP A 389 11.57 -4.96 -4.44
CA TRP A 389 11.95 -3.65 -3.89
C TRP A 389 13.44 -3.37 -4.07
N MET A 390 13.77 -2.10 -4.33
CA MET A 390 15.15 -1.65 -4.49
C MET A 390 16.00 -1.95 -3.25
N GLN A 391 15.41 -2.00 -2.06
CA GLN A 391 16.07 -2.23 -0.77
C GLN A 391 16.54 -3.69 -0.53
N GLY A 392 16.85 -4.44 -1.60
CA GLY A 392 17.33 -5.81 -1.52
C GLY A 392 16.24 -6.81 -1.13
N ILE A 393 15.01 -6.59 -1.62
CA ILE A 393 13.89 -7.54 -1.48
C ILE A 393 13.59 -8.08 -2.87
N PHE A 394 14.06 -9.31 -3.12
CA PHE A 394 14.09 -9.89 -4.47
C PHE A 394 12.75 -10.49 -4.89
N ALA A 395 11.87 -10.78 -3.93
CA ALA A 395 10.45 -11.05 -4.11
C ALA A 395 9.73 -11.07 -2.75
N ALA A 396 8.82 -10.13 -2.53
CA ALA A 396 7.81 -10.15 -1.49
C ALA A 396 6.46 -10.52 -2.10
N GLN A 397 5.54 -11.04 -1.28
CA GLN A 397 4.18 -11.40 -1.72
C GLN A 397 4.16 -12.25 -3.00
N LEU A 398 5.02 -13.26 -3.07
CA LEU A 398 5.01 -14.15 -4.24
C LEU A 398 3.77 -15.04 -4.17
N THR A 399 2.89 -14.96 -5.15
CA THR A 399 1.61 -15.69 -5.21
C THR A 399 1.42 -16.37 -6.55
N ILE A 400 0.66 -17.47 -6.62
CA ILE A 400 0.03 -17.99 -7.85
C ILE A 400 -1.48 -17.95 -7.63
N GLY A 401 -2.18 -17.23 -8.49
CA GLY A 401 -3.60 -16.93 -8.34
C GLY A 401 -3.86 -15.85 -7.28
N ASN A 402 -4.70 -16.15 -6.28
CA ASN A 402 -5.16 -15.16 -5.30
C ASN A 402 -4.01 -14.45 -4.56
N THR A 403 -3.92 -13.13 -4.71
CA THR A 403 -2.82 -12.31 -4.17
C THR A 403 -2.86 -12.11 -2.66
N SER A 404 -4.01 -12.33 -2.03
CA SER A 404 -4.20 -12.18 -0.58
C SER A 404 -3.95 -13.49 0.17
N PHE A 405 -4.25 -14.64 -0.43
CA PHE A 405 -4.27 -15.92 0.26
C PHE A 405 -3.16 -16.88 -0.14
N HIS A 406 -2.76 -16.91 -1.42
CA HIS A 406 -1.81 -17.90 -1.92
C HIS A 406 -0.36 -17.42 -1.77
N LYS A 407 -0.06 -16.61 -0.76
CA LYS A 407 1.27 -16.00 -0.58
C LYS A 407 2.28 -17.05 -0.16
N LEU A 408 3.22 -17.43 -1.04
CA LEU A 408 4.38 -18.23 -0.66
C LEU A 408 5.29 -17.43 0.26
N PHE A 409 5.72 -16.24 -0.18
CA PHE A 409 6.58 -15.34 0.60
C PHE A 409 5.81 -14.18 1.21
N SER A 410 6.23 -13.76 2.40
CA SER A 410 5.64 -12.63 3.14
C SER A 410 5.71 -11.30 2.38
N VAL A 411 4.79 -10.40 2.73
CA VAL A 411 4.80 -9.00 2.30
C VAL A 411 5.94 -8.23 2.99
N SER A 412 6.36 -7.11 2.40
CA SER A 412 7.27 -6.18 3.06
C SER A 412 6.48 -5.05 3.71
N ARG A 413 6.32 -5.13 5.03
CA ARG A 413 5.37 -4.32 5.81
C ARG A 413 5.81 -2.87 6.03
N ASP A 414 7.04 -2.65 6.48
CA ASP A 414 7.55 -1.29 6.73
C ASP A 414 8.23 -0.70 5.46
N PRO A 415 8.05 0.59 5.15
CA PRO A 415 8.58 1.22 3.93
C PRO A 415 10.08 1.56 3.98
N TYR A 416 10.73 1.39 5.13
CA TYR A 416 12.10 1.87 5.37
C TYR A 416 13.12 0.73 5.57
N ASN A 417 12.71 -0.52 5.36
CA ASN A 417 13.54 -1.72 5.55
C ASN A 417 14.11 -1.84 6.98
N LEU A 418 13.32 -1.40 7.97
CA LEU A 418 13.59 -1.55 9.39
C LEU A 418 13.52 -3.02 9.80
N THR A 419 12.55 -3.77 9.26
CA THR A 419 12.50 -5.22 9.35
C THR A 419 13.24 -5.86 8.17
N ARG A 420 14.04 -6.91 8.43
CA ARG A 420 14.96 -7.50 7.43
C ARG A 420 14.70 -8.95 7.08
N ALA A 421 13.59 -9.49 7.57
CA ALA A 421 13.23 -10.89 7.36
C ALA A 421 12.19 -11.09 6.24
N SER A 422 11.51 -10.04 5.80
CA SER A 422 10.40 -10.11 4.84
C SER A 422 10.82 -10.50 3.43
N GLY A 423 9.95 -11.25 2.74
CA GLY A 423 10.15 -11.70 1.36
C GLY A 423 11.34 -12.64 1.18
N LEU A 424 11.88 -12.64 -0.04
CA LEU A 424 13.11 -13.30 -0.45
C LEU A 424 14.29 -12.32 -0.36
N ARG A 425 15.33 -12.71 0.35
CA ARG A 425 16.52 -11.92 0.71
C ARG A 425 17.81 -12.69 0.39
N ILE A 426 18.93 -11.98 0.28
CA ILE A 426 20.23 -12.58 -0.02
C ILE A 426 21.30 -11.95 0.87
N LEU A 427 22.05 -12.77 1.59
CA LEU A 427 23.34 -12.39 2.14
C LEU A 427 24.47 -12.81 1.20
N VAL A 428 25.54 -12.02 1.20
CA VAL A 428 26.78 -12.32 0.50
C VAL A 428 27.95 -12.36 1.49
N ASP A 429 28.87 -13.30 1.30
CA ASP A 429 30.15 -13.34 2.00
C ASP A 429 31.29 -13.22 0.99
N LEU A 430 32.09 -12.17 1.16
CA LEU A 430 33.24 -11.81 0.33
C LEU A 430 34.57 -12.39 0.84
N GLY A 431 34.54 -13.18 1.92
CA GLY A 431 35.70 -13.67 2.69
C GLY A 431 35.87 -12.99 4.05
N GLU A 432 35.01 -12.03 4.39
CA GLU A 432 35.09 -11.20 5.61
C GLU A 432 33.85 -11.37 6.53
N GLY A 433 32.95 -12.29 6.19
CA GLY A 433 31.67 -12.49 6.88
C GLY A 433 30.47 -12.08 6.04
N TRP A 434 29.30 -12.45 6.53
CA TRP A 434 28.03 -12.22 5.83
C TRP A 434 27.60 -10.75 5.88
N ARG A 435 27.10 -10.25 4.76
CA ARG A 435 26.48 -8.93 4.62
C ARG A 435 25.15 -9.08 3.89
N LEU A 436 24.10 -8.42 4.37
CA LEU A 436 22.78 -8.48 3.73
C LEU A 436 22.72 -7.52 2.54
N LEU A 437 22.37 -8.00 1.35
CA LEU A 437 22.17 -7.13 0.20
C LEU A 437 21.00 -6.17 0.46
N GLY A 438 21.28 -4.87 0.43
CA GLY A 438 20.32 -3.77 0.65
C GLY A 438 20.09 -2.96 -0.62
N VAL A 439 20.21 -1.63 -0.54
CA VAL A 439 20.07 -0.75 -1.71
C VAL A 439 21.27 -0.94 -2.68
N PRO A 440 21.05 -1.29 -3.97
CA PRO A 440 22.10 -1.47 -4.96
C PRO A 440 22.61 -0.13 -5.50
N ALA A 441 23.69 -0.15 -6.29
CA ALA A 441 24.17 1.04 -7.01
C ALA A 441 23.17 1.48 -8.09
N ALA A 442 22.55 0.50 -8.76
CA ALA A 442 21.46 0.72 -9.71
C ALA A 442 20.38 -0.35 -9.56
N PHE A 443 19.13 0.09 -9.71
CA PHE A 443 17.93 -0.74 -9.76
C PHE A 443 17.25 -0.54 -11.11
N ASP A 444 17.24 -1.60 -11.91
CA ASP A 444 16.87 -1.59 -13.32
C ASP A 444 15.59 -2.40 -13.51
N MET A 445 14.50 -1.69 -13.81
CA MET A 445 13.15 -2.24 -13.88
C MET A 445 12.66 -2.32 -15.34
N GLY A 446 12.14 -3.48 -15.73
CA GLY A 446 11.27 -3.68 -16.89
C GLY A 446 9.87 -4.14 -16.45
N LEU A 447 8.97 -4.40 -17.41
CA LEU A 447 7.58 -4.81 -17.11
C LEU A 447 7.45 -6.25 -16.59
N SER A 448 8.46 -7.10 -16.81
CA SER A 448 8.46 -8.51 -16.38
C SER A 448 9.79 -8.97 -15.79
N ASP A 449 10.75 -8.05 -15.63
CA ASP A 449 12.04 -8.34 -15.02
C ASP A 449 12.61 -7.17 -14.23
N VAL A 450 13.47 -7.49 -13.27
CA VAL A 450 14.12 -6.52 -12.39
C VAL A 450 15.57 -6.93 -12.17
N ARG A 451 16.48 -5.96 -12.12
CA ARG A 451 17.91 -6.18 -11.81
C ARG A 451 18.39 -5.26 -10.70
N TRP A 452 19.17 -5.83 -9.79
CA TRP A 452 19.91 -5.12 -8.74
C TRP A 452 21.40 -5.24 -9.04
N ILE A 453 22.07 -4.11 -9.24
CA ILE A 453 23.50 -4.07 -9.58
C ILE A 453 24.26 -3.50 -8.38
N TYR A 454 25.01 -4.34 -7.69
CA TYR A 454 25.86 -3.96 -6.56
C TYR A 454 27.31 -3.84 -7.03
N ARG A 455 27.92 -2.69 -6.79
CA ARG A 455 29.30 -2.38 -7.18
C ARG A 455 30.21 -2.33 -5.96
N LEU A 456 31.43 -2.83 -6.14
CA LEU A 456 32.52 -2.76 -5.17
C LEU A 456 33.87 -2.77 -5.91
N ALA A 457 34.94 -2.42 -5.21
CA ALA A 457 36.30 -2.55 -5.73
C ALA A 457 36.57 -3.95 -6.32
N GLY A 458 36.72 -4.02 -7.65
CA GLY A 458 37.09 -5.23 -8.38
C GLY A 458 36.00 -6.31 -8.50
N ARG A 459 34.75 -6.06 -8.05
CA ARG A 459 33.63 -6.98 -8.28
C ARG A 459 32.33 -6.26 -8.64
N THR A 460 31.42 -6.95 -9.29
CA THR A 460 30.04 -6.48 -9.49
C THR A 460 29.11 -7.67 -9.37
N ILE A 461 28.16 -7.56 -8.44
CA ILE A 461 27.14 -8.58 -8.22
C ILE A 461 25.86 -8.10 -8.87
N THR A 462 25.32 -8.89 -9.79
CA THR A 462 24.02 -8.62 -10.39
C THR A 462 23.04 -9.70 -9.99
N VAL A 463 21.92 -9.30 -9.39
CA VAL A 463 20.77 -10.18 -9.17
C VAL A 463 19.73 -9.81 -10.22
N THR A 464 19.26 -10.77 -11.00
CA THR A 464 18.19 -10.58 -12.00
C THR A 464 17.02 -11.47 -11.64
N ALA A 465 15.82 -10.92 -11.57
CA ALA A 465 14.57 -11.66 -11.35
C ALA A 465 13.67 -11.51 -12.57
N ILE A 466 13.12 -12.60 -13.10
CA ILE A 466 12.28 -12.62 -14.30
C ILE A 466 11.01 -13.43 -14.01
N ALA A 467 9.85 -12.83 -14.25
CA ALA A 467 8.59 -13.55 -14.34
C ALA A 467 8.38 -14.08 -15.76
N SER A 468 8.05 -15.35 -15.91
CA SER A 468 7.88 -15.99 -17.22
C SER A 468 6.65 -15.44 -17.93
N GLY A 469 6.76 -15.11 -19.22
CA GLY A 469 5.59 -14.72 -20.00
C GLY A 469 4.60 -15.87 -20.25
N ASP A 470 4.98 -17.13 -20.06
CA ASP A 470 4.09 -18.28 -20.34
C ASP A 470 3.77 -19.07 -19.06
N ASP A 471 4.80 -19.45 -18.30
CA ASP A 471 4.64 -20.37 -17.17
C ASP A 471 4.29 -19.61 -15.87
N PRO A 472 3.62 -20.26 -14.89
CA PRO A 472 3.41 -19.74 -13.54
C PRO A 472 4.72 -19.80 -12.73
N SER A 473 5.75 -19.11 -13.21
CA SER A 473 7.13 -19.28 -12.74
C SER A 473 7.92 -17.96 -12.72
N MET A 474 8.80 -17.85 -11.73
CA MET A 474 9.76 -16.76 -11.59
C MET A 474 11.16 -17.32 -11.35
N GLN A 475 12.16 -16.80 -12.07
CA GLN A 475 13.56 -17.25 -12.00
C GLN A 475 14.47 -16.12 -11.56
N TRP A 476 15.38 -16.42 -10.64
CA TRP A 476 16.47 -15.54 -10.23
C TRP A 476 17.79 -16.06 -10.77
N ASN A 477 18.58 -15.15 -11.34
CA ASN A 477 19.96 -15.40 -11.74
C ASN A 477 20.86 -14.43 -10.95
N VAL A 478 21.86 -14.97 -10.28
CA VAL A 478 22.88 -14.17 -9.59
C VAL A 478 24.18 -14.36 -10.33
N THR A 479 24.83 -13.26 -10.73
CA THR A 479 26.14 -13.26 -11.39
C THR A 479 27.12 -12.35 -10.66
N VAL A 480 28.39 -12.73 -10.72
CA VAL A 480 29.51 -11.98 -10.15
C VAL A 480 30.57 -11.79 -11.23
N GLU A 481 30.74 -10.55 -11.67
CA GLU A 481 31.93 -10.15 -12.41
C GLU A 481 33.06 -9.94 -11.38
N GLY A 482 34.20 -10.61 -11.56
CA GLY A 482 35.32 -10.59 -10.61
C GLY A 482 35.45 -11.90 -9.81
N THR A 483 36.02 -11.85 -8.61
CA THR A 483 36.19 -13.07 -7.78
C THR A 483 34.85 -13.66 -7.34
N ALA A 484 34.76 -14.98 -7.35
CA ALA A 484 33.62 -15.72 -6.82
C ALA A 484 33.27 -15.32 -5.37
N CYS A 485 31.98 -15.32 -5.05
CA CYS A 485 31.44 -15.00 -3.73
C CYS A 485 30.60 -16.17 -3.20
N ARG A 486 30.38 -16.23 -1.89
CA ARG A 486 29.35 -17.11 -1.33
C ARG A 486 28.07 -16.34 -1.09
N PHE A 487 26.95 -17.03 -1.20
CA PHE A 487 25.61 -16.46 -1.04
C PHE A 487 24.78 -17.32 -0.08
N LEU A 488 23.89 -16.67 0.64
CA LEU A 488 22.85 -17.29 1.44
C LEU A 488 21.52 -16.63 1.06
N VAL A 489 20.77 -17.30 0.20
CA VAL A 489 19.43 -16.89 -0.20
C VAL A 489 18.46 -17.41 0.84
N PHE A 490 17.50 -16.60 1.30
CA PHE A 490 16.48 -17.04 2.24
C PHE A 490 15.13 -16.38 1.99
N GLY A 491 14.05 -17.08 2.31
CA GLY A 491 12.69 -16.59 2.10
C GLY A 491 11.79 -16.87 3.31
N HIS A 492 11.05 -15.86 3.75
CA HIS A 492 10.06 -15.98 4.82
C HIS A 492 8.73 -16.52 4.28
N ILE A 493 8.38 -17.74 4.70
CA ILE A 493 7.24 -18.52 4.22
C ILE A 493 5.96 -18.09 4.95
N VAL A 494 4.87 -17.92 4.19
CA VAL A 494 3.53 -17.69 4.75
C VAL A 494 2.59 -18.84 4.41
N LEU A 495 2.42 -19.13 3.12
CA LEU A 495 1.46 -20.10 2.56
C LEU A 495 0.05 -19.94 3.15
N GLY A 496 -0.42 -18.69 3.15
CA GLY A 496 -1.71 -18.30 3.67
C GLY A 496 -1.89 -16.78 3.66
N GLU A 497 -2.90 -16.31 4.39
CA GLU A 497 -3.25 -14.89 4.46
C GLU A 497 -2.27 -14.07 5.33
N ARG A 498 -1.85 -14.58 6.48
CA ARG A 498 -1.08 -13.81 7.46
C ARG A 498 0.09 -14.59 8.01
N ASP A 499 1.12 -13.85 8.43
CA ASP A 499 2.34 -14.43 8.99
C ASP A 499 2.01 -15.25 10.25
N TYR A 500 2.55 -16.46 10.35
CA TYR A 500 2.40 -17.36 11.51
C TYR A 500 0.97 -17.85 11.80
N GLU A 501 0.06 -17.82 10.83
CA GLU A 501 -1.31 -18.37 10.98
C GLU A 501 -1.52 -19.70 10.24
N ALA A 502 -0.97 -19.83 9.02
CA ALA A 502 -1.10 -21.02 8.20
C ALA A 502 0.03 -22.03 8.46
N VAL A 503 -0.30 -23.32 8.32
CA VAL A 503 0.67 -24.42 8.42
C VAL A 503 0.85 -25.03 7.05
N ALA A 504 2.10 -25.22 6.65
CA ALA A 504 2.47 -25.88 5.41
C ALA A 504 3.52 -26.96 5.67
N ASN A 505 3.46 -28.04 4.91
CA ASN A 505 4.47 -29.07 4.86
C ASN A 505 5.56 -28.67 3.85
N ILE A 506 6.78 -28.58 4.33
CA ILE A 506 7.96 -28.27 3.53
C ILE A 506 8.78 -29.54 3.38
N GLU A 507 9.03 -29.94 2.14
CA GLU A 507 9.86 -31.10 1.80
C GLU A 507 11.12 -30.64 1.08
N ILE A 508 12.27 -31.09 1.56
CA ILE A 508 13.59 -30.75 1.02
C ILE A 508 14.23 -32.03 0.50
N ASP A 509 14.48 -32.06 -0.81
CA ASP A 509 15.36 -33.04 -1.46
C ASP A 509 16.75 -32.41 -1.56
N ALA A 510 17.63 -32.80 -0.63
CA ALA A 510 18.95 -32.23 -0.51
C ALA A 510 19.87 -32.67 -1.66
N ALA A 511 19.62 -33.83 -2.28
CA ALA A 511 20.39 -34.33 -3.42
C ALA A 511 20.05 -33.54 -4.69
N ALA A 512 18.76 -33.31 -4.95
CA ALA A 512 18.30 -32.53 -6.10
C ALA A 512 18.34 -31.01 -5.87
N LYS A 513 18.63 -30.55 -4.64
CA LYS A 513 18.58 -29.14 -4.22
C LYS A 513 17.20 -28.52 -4.48
N ARG A 514 16.14 -29.29 -4.22
CA ARG A 514 14.75 -28.91 -4.47
C ARG A 514 13.99 -28.75 -3.15
N ILE A 515 13.11 -27.75 -3.09
CA ILE A 515 12.17 -27.57 -1.99
C ILE A 515 10.74 -27.60 -2.56
N SER A 516 9.86 -28.38 -1.96
CA SER A 516 8.44 -28.41 -2.28
C SER A 516 7.63 -27.89 -1.10
N PHE A 517 6.65 -27.04 -1.40
CA PHE A 517 5.81 -26.40 -0.42
C PHE A 517 4.37 -26.84 -0.66
N ARG A 518 3.75 -27.46 0.35
CA ARG A 518 2.36 -27.91 0.28
C ARG A 518 1.60 -27.37 1.48
N PRO A 519 0.63 -26.47 1.29
CA PRO A 519 -0.21 -26.01 2.39
C PRO A 519 -0.99 -27.19 3.00
N GLN A 520 -1.24 -27.14 4.30
CA GLN A 520 -2.14 -28.11 4.92
C GLN A 520 -3.61 -27.77 4.65
N PRO A 521 -4.50 -28.78 4.67
CA PRO A 521 -5.94 -28.57 4.62
C PRO A 521 -6.40 -27.53 5.64
N SER A 522 -7.22 -26.61 5.18
CA SER A 522 -7.81 -25.50 5.95
C SER A 522 -8.96 -24.92 5.15
N TRP A 523 -9.80 -24.10 5.77
CA TRP A 523 -10.93 -23.45 5.07
C TRP A 523 -10.51 -22.74 3.77
N LEU A 524 -9.27 -22.24 3.71
CA LEU A 524 -8.68 -21.61 2.55
C LEU A 524 -8.23 -22.63 1.48
N TRP A 525 -7.46 -23.63 1.91
CA TRP A 525 -6.75 -24.56 1.04
C TRP A 525 -7.55 -25.81 0.65
N ASP A 526 -8.68 -26.10 1.32
CA ASP A 526 -9.59 -27.19 0.96
C ASP A 526 -10.18 -27.02 -0.45
N ARG A 527 -10.19 -25.78 -0.95
CA ARG A 527 -10.59 -25.42 -2.32
C ARG A 527 -9.50 -25.69 -3.36
N TYR A 528 -8.25 -25.89 -2.93
CA TYR A 528 -7.09 -26.18 -3.77
C TYR A 528 -6.26 -27.35 -3.18
N PRO A 529 -6.82 -28.57 -3.12
CA PRO A 529 -6.15 -29.73 -2.50
C PRO A 529 -4.88 -30.19 -3.23
N HIS A 530 -4.66 -29.67 -4.44
CA HIS A 530 -3.50 -29.95 -5.27
C HIS A 530 -2.49 -28.79 -5.32
N ALA A 531 -2.71 -27.74 -4.52
CA ALA A 531 -1.82 -26.59 -4.48
C ALA A 531 -0.40 -27.00 -4.06
N ALA A 532 0.57 -26.63 -4.89
CA ALA A 532 1.97 -26.81 -4.58
C ALA A 532 2.81 -25.72 -5.23
N TYR A 533 3.82 -25.27 -4.47
CA TYR A 533 4.96 -24.55 -5.01
C TYR A 533 6.19 -25.45 -4.99
N HIS A 534 7.12 -25.18 -5.89
CA HIS A 534 8.42 -25.82 -5.97
C HIS A 534 9.50 -24.77 -6.19
N LEU A 535 10.51 -24.78 -5.34
CA LEU A 535 11.77 -24.08 -5.57
C LEU A 535 12.76 -25.09 -6.14
N VAL A 536 13.25 -24.84 -7.34
CA VAL A 536 14.20 -25.68 -8.06
C VAL A 536 15.41 -24.87 -8.51
N THR A 537 16.51 -25.55 -8.78
CA THR A 537 17.74 -24.94 -9.32
C THR A 537 18.23 -25.71 -10.53
N SER A 538 18.64 -24.97 -11.55
CA SER A 538 19.34 -25.51 -12.72
C SER A 538 20.86 -25.57 -12.53
N THR A 539 21.36 -25.02 -11.42
CA THR A 539 22.76 -25.06 -11.02
C THR A 539 22.93 -25.70 -9.64
N PRO A 540 22.52 -26.97 -9.44
CA PRO A 540 22.56 -27.62 -8.13
C PRO A 540 23.98 -27.67 -7.54
N ASP A 541 25.01 -27.79 -8.38
CA ASP A 541 26.42 -27.85 -7.96
C ASP A 541 26.93 -26.54 -7.34
N ALA A 542 26.28 -25.41 -7.63
CA ALA A 542 26.61 -24.13 -7.03
C ALA A 542 26.19 -24.06 -5.55
N PHE A 543 25.29 -24.95 -5.10
CA PHE A 543 24.76 -24.97 -3.74
C PHE A 543 25.42 -26.05 -2.89
N GLU A 544 25.99 -25.66 -1.76
CA GLU A 544 26.48 -26.62 -0.77
C GLU A 544 25.33 -27.20 0.05
N ALA A 545 24.34 -26.39 0.41
CA ALA A 545 23.21 -26.79 1.23
C ALA A 545 21.91 -26.08 0.82
N VAL A 546 20.80 -26.79 0.99
CA VAL A 546 19.45 -26.24 1.00
C VAL A 546 18.77 -26.75 2.27
N GLY A 547 17.99 -25.89 2.92
CA GLY A 547 17.54 -26.12 4.28
C GLY A 547 16.44 -25.16 4.72
N GLY A 548 16.14 -25.22 6.01
CA GLY A 548 15.27 -24.29 6.70
C GLY A 548 16.06 -23.18 7.40
N ASP A 549 15.50 -22.71 8.52
CA ASP A 549 16.08 -21.66 9.36
C ASP A 549 17.45 -22.02 9.97
N GLU A 550 17.80 -23.30 10.10
CA GLU A 550 19.10 -23.70 10.66
C GLU A 550 20.29 -23.13 9.90
N LEU A 551 20.14 -22.87 8.59
CA LEU A 551 21.20 -22.26 7.77
C LEU A 551 21.35 -20.76 8.03
N LEU A 552 20.39 -20.15 8.75
CA LEU A 552 20.41 -18.74 9.16
C LEU A 552 21.06 -18.54 10.54
N TYR A 553 21.51 -19.60 11.20
CA TYR A 553 22.21 -19.53 12.48
C TYR A 553 23.64 -20.09 12.34
N SER A 554 24.58 -19.51 13.09
CA SER A 554 25.98 -19.92 13.06
C SER A 554 26.23 -21.32 13.63
N ASP A 555 25.33 -21.81 14.49
CA ASP A 555 25.40 -23.14 15.10
C ASP A 555 24.76 -24.24 14.25
N GLY A 556 24.08 -23.89 13.16
CA GLY A 556 23.42 -24.85 12.28
C GLY A 556 22.26 -25.60 12.93
N ILE A 557 21.63 -25.03 13.97
CA ILE A 557 20.50 -25.63 14.69
C ILE A 557 19.20 -24.95 14.24
N SER A 558 18.21 -25.77 13.87
CA SER A 558 16.87 -25.30 13.54
C SER A 558 16.14 -24.85 14.79
N ARG A 559 15.43 -23.73 14.70
CA ARG A 559 14.61 -23.14 15.77
C ARG A 559 13.15 -23.04 15.34
N ASN A 560 12.77 -23.89 14.38
CA ASN A 560 11.43 -23.99 13.82
C ASN A 560 10.92 -22.67 13.22
N GLY A 561 11.79 -21.78 12.73
CA GLY A 561 11.36 -20.56 12.03
C GLY A 561 10.77 -20.87 10.64
N PRO A 562 9.79 -20.09 10.13
CA PRO A 562 9.16 -20.30 8.83
C PRO A 562 10.05 -19.78 7.69
N PHE A 563 11.27 -20.32 7.56
CA PHE A 563 12.24 -19.88 6.58
C PHE A 563 12.74 -21.06 5.75
N ILE A 564 12.97 -20.80 4.46
CA ILE A 564 13.85 -21.62 3.63
C ILE A 564 15.17 -20.90 3.41
N ALA A 565 16.22 -21.66 3.15
CA ALA A 565 17.52 -21.12 2.83
C ALA A 565 18.29 -21.98 1.80
N LEU A 566 19.02 -21.31 0.91
CA LEU A 566 19.95 -21.91 -0.04
C LEU A 566 21.33 -21.30 0.15
N LYS A 567 22.29 -22.12 0.55
CA LYS A 567 23.67 -21.72 0.81
C LYS A 567 24.58 -22.15 -0.33
N SER A 568 25.22 -21.19 -0.98
CA SER A 568 26.10 -21.44 -2.12
C SER A 568 27.52 -21.78 -1.70
N ARG A 569 28.22 -22.51 -2.56
CA ARG A 569 29.69 -22.53 -2.61
C ARG A 569 30.19 -21.17 -3.12
N PRO A 570 31.50 -20.85 -3.00
CA PRO A 570 32.08 -19.77 -3.76
C PRO A 570 31.79 -19.97 -5.25
N THR A 571 31.00 -19.09 -5.84
CA THR A 571 30.60 -19.17 -7.25
C THR A 571 30.57 -17.78 -7.90
N GLN A 572 30.72 -17.76 -9.22
CA GLN A 572 30.49 -16.56 -10.03
C GLN A 572 29.07 -16.49 -10.58
N SER A 573 28.33 -17.60 -10.58
CA SER A 573 26.94 -17.59 -11.04
C SER A 573 26.13 -18.74 -10.47
N PHE A 574 24.84 -18.51 -10.27
CA PHE A 574 23.85 -19.55 -10.03
C PHE A 574 22.45 -19.08 -10.41
N SER A 575 21.56 -20.05 -10.60
CA SER A 575 20.16 -19.81 -10.95
C SER A 575 19.22 -20.66 -10.10
N PHE A 576 18.09 -20.11 -9.70
CA PHE A 576 17.00 -20.86 -9.07
C PHE A 576 15.65 -20.26 -9.46
N ALA A 577 14.59 -21.04 -9.37
CA ALA A 577 13.25 -20.63 -9.77
C ALA A 577 12.20 -21.14 -8.79
N VAL A 578 11.13 -20.37 -8.65
CA VAL A 578 9.88 -20.79 -8.01
C VAL A 578 8.86 -21.00 -9.11
N THR A 579 8.18 -22.14 -9.05
CA THR A 579 7.07 -22.50 -9.94
C THR A 579 6.00 -23.21 -9.13
N GLY A 580 4.80 -23.34 -9.67
CA GLY A 580 3.76 -24.11 -8.99
C GLY A 580 2.52 -24.30 -9.81
N SER A 581 1.53 -24.92 -9.19
CA SER A 581 0.18 -25.07 -9.72
C SER A 581 -0.78 -25.13 -8.54
N MET A 582 -1.88 -24.38 -8.61
CA MET A 582 -2.89 -24.40 -7.55
C MET A 582 -3.88 -25.56 -7.73
N THR A 583 -4.07 -26.02 -8.98
CA THR A 583 -5.18 -26.93 -9.35
C THR A 583 -4.73 -28.28 -9.90
N ASP A 584 -3.52 -28.41 -10.45
CA ASP A 584 -2.98 -29.67 -10.99
C ASP A 584 -1.55 -29.92 -10.47
N ALA A 585 -1.41 -30.88 -9.55
CA ALA A 585 -0.12 -31.27 -8.99
C ALA A 585 0.86 -31.81 -10.06
N ALA A 586 0.36 -32.52 -11.07
CA ALA A 586 1.21 -33.04 -12.14
C ALA A 586 1.74 -31.92 -13.04
N ALA A 587 0.95 -30.85 -13.27
CA ALA A 587 1.45 -29.64 -13.93
C ALA A 587 2.57 -28.98 -13.12
N GLY A 588 2.40 -28.86 -11.79
CA GLY A 588 3.44 -28.36 -10.89
C GLY A 588 4.75 -29.13 -11.01
N GLU A 589 4.69 -30.47 -11.05
CA GLU A 589 5.87 -31.32 -11.22
C GLU A 589 6.52 -31.18 -12.61
N ARG A 590 5.73 -31.07 -13.69
CA ARG A 590 6.26 -30.83 -15.04
C ARG A 590 7.03 -29.51 -15.13
N LEU A 591 6.48 -28.46 -14.53
CA LEU A 591 7.13 -27.16 -14.47
C LEU A 591 8.40 -27.21 -13.62
N ALA A 592 8.36 -27.88 -12.47
CA ALA A 592 9.54 -28.06 -11.62
C ALA A 592 10.66 -28.77 -12.40
N ALA A 593 10.35 -29.81 -13.17
CA ALA A 593 11.31 -30.49 -14.04
C ALA A 593 11.88 -29.58 -15.14
N ARG A 594 11.02 -28.77 -15.79
CA ARG A 594 11.42 -27.79 -16.82
C ARG A 594 12.42 -26.77 -16.27
N TYR A 595 12.10 -26.12 -15.15
CA TYR A 595 12.97 -25.09 -14.57
C TYR A 595 14.23 -25.68 -13.92
N LYS A 596 14.17 -26.93 -13.43
CA LYS A 596 15.37 -27.68 -13.02
C LYS A 596 16.31 -27.96 -14.20
N ALA A 597 15.79 -28.20 -15.40
CA ALA A 597 16.63 -28.37 -16.59
C ALA A 597 17.26 -27.04 -17.09
N GLY A 598 16.72 -25.91 -16.64
CA GLY A 598 17.16 -24.57 -17.00
C GLY A 598 16.35 -23.96 -18.13
N VAL A 599 15.87 -22.74 -17.93
CA VAL A 599 15.18 -21.92 -18.93
C VAL A 599 15.98 -20.62 -19.10
N SER A 600 16.24 -20.23 -20.35
CA SER A 600 16.97 -19.00 -20.63
C SER A 600 16.07 -17.77 -20.43
N SER A 601 16.67 -16.64 -20.09
CA SER A 601 15.96 -15.37 -19.95
C SER A 601 15.21 -14.98 -21.22
N GLU A 602 15.77 -15.26 -22.41
CA GLU A 602 15.14 -14.98 -23.70
C GLU A 602 13.83 -15.76 -23.88
N VAL A 603 13.82 -17.05 -23.51
CA VAL A 603 12.62 -17.90 -23.59
C VAL A 603 11.54 -17.41 -22.62
N MET A 604 11.91 -16.89 -21.44
CA MET A 604 10.96 -16.33 -20.48
C MET A 604 10.42 -14.97 -20.91
N LEU A 605 11.25 -14.10 -21.50
CA LEU A 605 10.91 -12.71 -21.82
C LEU A 605 10.25 -12.52 -23.17
N ALA A 606 10.54 -13.37 -24.17
CA ALA A 606 9.89 -13.30 -25.48
C ALA A 606 8.35 -13.38 -25.40
N PRO A 607 7.72 -14.32 -24.67
CA PRO A 607 6.28 -14.32 -24.46
C PRO A 607 5.79 -13.10 -23.67
N ALA A 608 6.53 -12.64 -22.65
CA ALA A 608 6.15 -11.45 -21.89
C ALA A 608 6.11 -10.19 -22.79
N GLN A 609 7.09 -10.06 -23.68
CA GLN A 609 7.11 -9.00 -24.68
C GLN A 609 5.90 -9.05 -25.60
N ARG A 610 5.50 -10.24 -26.06
CA ARG A 610 4.30 -10.41 -26.89
C ARG A 610 3.04 -10.00 -26.12
N PHE A 611 2.91 -10.43 -24.87
CA PHE A 611 1.78 -10.08 -24.01
C PHE A 611 1.62 -8.57 -23.89
N TRP A 612 2.67 -7.87 -23.45
CA TRP A 612 2.56 -6.44 -23.23
C TRP A 612 2.46 -5.62 -24.52
N ASN A 613 3.06 -6.09 -25.63
CA ASN A 613 2.79 -5.53 -26.95
C ASN A 613 1.32 -5.69 -27.33
N HIS A 614 0.70 -6.84 -27.05
CA HIS A 614 -0.71 -7.09 -27.31
C HIS A 614 -1.61 -6.22 -26.42
N VAL A 615 -1.31 -6.15 -25.11
CA VAL A 615 -2.01 -5.29 -24.14
C VAL A 615 -2.05 -3.83 -24.63
N THR A 616 -0.93 -3.31 -25.12
CA THR A 616 -0.82 -1.93 -25.63
C THR A 616 -1.13 -1.79 -27.12
N ARG A 617 -1.55 -2.85 -27.81
CA ARG A 617 -1.75 -2.88 -29.28
C ARG A 617 -0.56 -2.30 -30.06
N GLY A 618 0.65 -2.53 -29.55
CA GLY A 618 1.90 -2.02 -30.12
C GLY A 618 2.00 -0.50 -30.17
N MET A 619 1.27 0.22 -29.31
CA MET A 619 1.16 1.68 -29.38
C MET A 619 2.52 2.38 -29.37
N ARG A 620 2.69 3.34 -30.28
CA ARG A 620 3.87 4.22 -30.34
C ARG A 620 3.45 5.66 -30.53
N ILE A 621 4.18 6.57 -29.88
CA ILE A 621 4.07 8.00 -30.08
C ILE A 621 5.45 8.50 -30.47
N GLU A 622 5.54 9.14 -31.63
CA GLU A 622 6.73 9.86 -32.07
C GLU A 622 6.45 11.36 -32.09
N GLY A 623 7.40 12.14 -31.60
CA GLY A 623 7.30 13.59 -31.57
C GLY A 623 8.41 14.23 -30.74
N ASP A 624 8.43 15.56 -30.77
CA ASP A 624 9.44 16.37 -30.11
C ASP A 624 8.92 16.97 -28.80
N GLY A 625 9.84 17.23 -27.86
CA GLY A 625 9.56 17.89 -26.59
C GLY A 625 9.49 16.94 -25.40
N ALA A 626 9.92 17.44 -24.24
CA ALA A 626 10.07 16.63 -23.03
C ALA A 626 8.74 15.98 -22.58
N ASP A 627 7.62 16.69 -22.70
CA ASP A 627 6.31 16.16 -22.33
C ASP A 627 5.84 15.05 -23.28
N VAL A 628 6.01 15.20 -24.60
CA VAL A 628 5.63 14.15 -25.56
C VAL A 628 6.42 12.87 -25.32
N VAL A 629 7.73 13.02 -25.09
CA VAL A 629 8.60 11.88 -24.75
C VAL A 629 8.19 11.27 -23.41
N ALA A 630 7.85 12.08 -22.40
CA ALA A 630 7.35 11.59 -21.12
C ALA A 630 6.02 10.82 -21.25
N GLN A 631 5.10 11.29 -22.10
CA GLN A 631 3.86 10.60 -22.41
C GLN A 631 4.11 9.24 -23.08
N ALA A 632 4.97 9.23 -24.11
CA ALA A 632 5.33 8.02 -24.86
C ALA A 632 6.00 6.97 -23.97
N VAL A 633 6.94 7.40 -23.12
CA VAL A 633 7.68 6.49 -22.23
C VAL A 633 6.81 5.91 -21.13
N MET A 634 5.83 6.67 -20.64
CA MET A 634 4.95 6.27 -19.53
C MET A 634 3.86 5.28 -19.95
N LEU A 635 3.48 5.21 -21.22
CA LEU A 635 2.38 4.37 -21.72
C LEU A 635 2.47 2.88 -21.33
N PRO A 636 3.59 2.17 -21.56
CA PRO A 636 3.69 0.76 -21.18
C PRO A 636 3.61 0.54 -19.66
N TRP A 637 4.07 1.51 -18.87
CA TRP A 637 4.00 1.46 -17.41
C TRP A 637 2.58 1.70 -16.88
N ILE A 638 1.82 2.60 -17.51
CA ILE A 638 0.40 2.79 -17.21
C ILE A 638 -0.41 1.55 -17.60
N ALA A 639 -0.09 0.93 -18.73
CA ALA A 639 -0.71 -0.33 -19.14
C ALA A 639 -0.39 -1.47 -18.16
N HIS A 640 0.86 -1.54 -17.70
CA HIS A 640 1.28 -2.45 -16.64
C HIS A 640 0.44 -2.24 -15.37
N ASP A 641 0.34 -1.01 -14.88
CA ASP A 641 -0.38 -0.70 -13.65
C ASP A 641 -1.89 -1.01 -13.77
N ALA A 642 -2.48 -0.75 -14.94
CA ALA A 642 -3.88 -1.10 -15.24
C ALA A 642 -4.13 -2.62 -15.26
N ILE A 643 -3.22 -3.40 -15.87
CA ILE A 643 -3.32 -4.86 -15.90
C ILE A 643 -3.08 -5.44 -14.50
N VAL A 644 -2.14 -4.92 -13.71
CA VAL A 644 -1.94 -5.36 -12.32
C VAL A 644 -3.20 -5.12 -11.49
N HIS A 645 -3.81 -3.93 -11.60
CA HIS A 645 -5.08 -3.62 -10.93
C HIS A 645 -6.21 -4.61 -11.30
N LEU A 646 -6.21 -5.14 -12.53
CA LEU A 646 -7.22 -6.06 -13.04
C LEU A 646 -6.93 -7.54 -12.72
N SER A 647 -5.74 -8.05 -13.05
CA SER A 647 -5.44 -9.49 -13.07
C SER A 647 -4.76 -10.01 -11.81
N VAL A 648 -4.06 -9.14 -11.08
CA VAL A 648 -3.42 -9.48 -9.79
C VAL A 648 -3.64 -8.32 -8.82
N PRO A 649 -4.87 -8.08 -8.35
CA PRO A 649 -5.26 -6.84 -7.66
C PRO A 649 -4.46 -6.61 -6.37
N HIS A 650 -3.41 -5.81 -6.44
CA HIS A 650 -2.64 -5.26 -5.30
C HIS A 650 -1.75 -4.11 -5.78
N GLY A 651 -1.26 -3.31 -4.84
CA GLY A 651 -0.32 -2.21 -5.07
C GLY A 651 0.92 -2.31 -4.19
N LEU A 652 1.78 -1.29 -4.28
CA LEU A 652 3.02 -1.24 -3.52
C LEU A 652 2.77 -1.00 -2.02
N GLU A 653 1.92 -0.04 -1.69
CA GLU A 653 1.46 0.22 -0.31
C GLU A 653 0.18 -0.58 0.04
N GLN A 654 -0.71 -0.77 -0.95
CA GLN A 654 -1.95 -1.52 -0.80
C GLN A 654 -1.76 -2.98 -1.22
N TYR A 655 -0.97 -3.73 -0.45
CA TYR A 655 -0.63 -5.11 -0.80
C TYR A 655 -1.78 -6.11 -0.57
N THR A 656 -2.76 -5.81 0.29
CA THR A 656 -3.94 -6.67 0.49
C THR A 656 -5.07 -6.23 -0.43
N GLY A 657 -5.39 -7.05 -1.43
CA GLY A 657 -6.45 -6.82 -2.41
C GLY A 657 -7.14 -8.13 -2.81
N ALA A 658 -6.75 -8.69 -3.95
CA ALA A 658 -7.29 -9.91 -4.60
C ALA A 658 -8.74 -9.83 -5.09
N ALA A 659 -9.57 -8.99 -4.49
CA ALA A 659 -10.93 -8.74 -4.92
C ALA A 659 -11.01 -7.73 -6.07
N TRP A 660 -12.10 -7.77 -6.82
CA TRP A 660 -12.53 -6.64 -7.64
C TRP A 660 -13.44 -5.73 -6.82
N GLY A 661 -13.09 -4.44 -6.75
CA GLY A 661 -14.06 -3.41 -6.39
C GLY A 661 -15.06 -3.24 -7.53
N THR A 662 -16.36 -3.30 -7.26
CA THR A 662 -17.40 -3.24 -8.31
C THR A 662 -17.28 -1.96 -9.12
N ARG A 663 -17.13 -0.83 -8.44
CA ARG A 663 -16.88 0.47 -9.07
C ARG A 663 -15.53 0.52 -9.79
N ASP A 664 -14.50 -0.08 -9.21
CA ASP A 664 -13.14 0.03 -9.72
C ASP A 664 -12.96 -0.76 -11.02
N VAL A 665 -13.49 -1.99 -11.09
CA VAL A 665 -13.42 -2.82 -12.30
C VAL A 665 -14.26 -2.22 -13.45
N CYS A 666 -15.40 -1.59 -13.14
CA CYS A 666 -16.23 -0.88 -14.10
C CYS A 666 -15.66 0.47 -14.58
N GLN A 667 -14.53 0.90 -14.01
CA GLN A 667 -13.82 2.11 -14.42
C GLN A 667 -12.48 1.78 -15.06
N GLY A 668 -11.39 1.74 -14.28
CA GLY A 668 -10.04 1.67 -14.80
C GLY A 668 -9.84 0.53 -15.80
N PRO A 669 -10.14 -0.72 -15.43
CA PRO A 669 -10.01 -1.87 -16.32
C PRO A 669 -10.89 -1.78 -17.57
N VAL A 670 -12.19 -1.54 -17.44
CA VAL A 670 -13.09 -1.44 -18.60
C VAL A 670 -12.68 -0.30 -19.53
N GLU A 671 -12.40 0.89 -19.00
CA GLU A 671 -12.01 2.06 -19.79
C GLU A 671 -10.64 1.88 -20.46
N PHE A 672 -9.70 1.19 -19.80
CA PHE A 672 -8.42 0.79 -20.37
C PHE A 672 -8.58 -0.20 -21.53
N LEU A 673 -9.29 -1.30 -21.30
CA LEU A 673 -9.48 -2.35 -22.29
C LEU A 673 -10.24 -1.83 -23.51
N LEU A 674 -11.28 -1.01 -23.31
CA LEU A 674 -12.04 -0.41 -24.42
C LEU A 674 -11.21 0.57 -25.25
N ALA A 675 -10.29 1.32 -24.64
CA ALA A 675 -9.39 2.25 -25.35
C ALA A 675 -8.42 1.50 -26.28
N TYR A 676 -8.04 0.27 -25.93
CA TYR A 676 -7.21 -0.62 -26.74
C TYR A 676 -8.01 -1.68 -27.54
N GLU A 677 -9.34 -1.57 -27.58
CA GLU A 677 -10.25 -2.49 -28.25
C GLU A 677 -10.09 -3.98 -27.81
N HIS A 678 -9.83 -4.23 -26.52
CA HIS A 678 -9.90 -5.56 -25.89
C HIS A 678 -11.34 -5.91 -25.49
N ASP A 679 -12.22 -5.97 -26.48
CA ASP A 679 -13.67 -6.03 -26.27
C ASP A 679 -14.15 -7.36 -25.68
N ALA A 680 -13.48 -8.47 -26.03
CA ALA A 680 -13.84 -9.80 -25.53
C ALA A 680 -13.63 -9.88 -24.01
N GLU A 681 -12.53 -9.31 -23.52
CA GLU A 681 -12.20 -9.21 -22.12
C GLU A 681 -13.20 -8.30 -21.38
N VAL A 682 -13.60 -7.17 -21.97
CA VAL A 682 -14.63 -6.28 -21.38
C VAL A 682 -15.97 -7.00 -21.26
N LYS A 683 -16.39 -7.72 -22.31
CA LYS A 683 -17.62 -8.52 -22.28
C LYS A 683 -17.57 -9.57 -21.18
N GLN A 684 -16.44 -10.25 -21.01
CA GLN A 684 -16.25 -11.22 -19.94
C GLN A 684 -16.31 -10.56 -18.55
N VAL A 685 -15.65 -9.40 -18.36
CA VAL A 685 -15.74 -8.62 -17.12
C VAL A 685 -17.19 -8.26 -16.81
N LEU A 686 -17.96 -7.76 -17.79
CA LEU A 686 -19.36 -7.41 -17.59
C LEU A 686 -20.20 -8.63 -17.22
N SER A 687 -20.06 -9.75 -17.93
CA SER A 687 -20.76 -10.99 -17.60
C SER A 687 -20.47 -11.46 -16.18
N THR A 688 -19.22 -11.36 -15.73
CA THR A 688 -18.83 -11.66 -14.35
C THR A 688 -19.47 -10.67 -13.37
N VAL A 689 -19.37 -9.37 -13.60
CA VAL A 689 -19.96 -8.34 -12.72
C VAL A 689 -21.47 -8.54 -12.61
N PHE A 690 -22.20 -8.70 -13.71
CA PHE A 690 -23.64 -8.94 -13.67
C PHE A 690 -24.00 -10.27 -12.98
N SER A 691 -23.12 -11.28 -13.03
CA SER A 691 -23.29 -12.53 -12.26
C SER A 691 -23.21 -12.34 -10.73
N GLU A 692 -22.71 -11.20 -10.28
CA GLU A 692 -22.60 -10.85 -8.86
C GLU A 692 -23.74 -9.96 -8.35
N GLN A 693 -24.71 -9.62 -9.21
CA GLN A 693 -25.89 -8.87 -8.80
C GLN A 693 -26.75 -9.72 -7.86
N TYR A 694 -27.14 -9.14 -6.73
CA TYR A 694 -28.03 -9.80 -5.79
C TYR A 694 -29.43 -10.00 -6.37
N ARG A 695 -29.96 -11.21 -6.29
CA ARG A 695 -31.26 -11.59 -6.86
C ARG A 695 -32.39 -10.74 -6.25
N ASP A 696 -32.42 -10.64 -4.93
CA ASP A 696 -33.53 -10.05 -4.20
C ASP A 696 -33.31 -8.54 -3.99
N ARG A 697 -32.11 -8.12 -3.55
CA ARG A 697 -31.75 -6.68 -3.40
C ARG A 697 -31.56 -5.94 -4.72
N GLY A 698 -31.09 -6.60 -5.77
CA GLY A 698 -30.85 -6.00 -7.09
C GLY A 698 -29.63 -5.09 -7.21
N ASP A 699 -28.81 -4.97 -6.17
CA ASP A 699 -27.54 -4.22 -6.16
C ASP A 699 -26.32 -5.14 -6.14
N TRP A 700 -25.15 -4.56 -5.90
CA TRP A 700 -23.85 -5.24 -5.87
C TRP A 700 -23.12 -4.97 -4.55
N PRO A 701 -22.22 -5.87 -4.12
CA PRO A 701 -21.31 -5.58 -3.02
C PRO A 701 -20.30 -4.49 -3.41
N GLN A 702 -19.71 -3.79 -2.43
CA GLN A 702 -18.65 -2.80 -2.68
C GLN A 702 -17.47 -3.42 -3.45
N TRP A 703 -17.08 -4.63 -3.04
CA TRP A 703 -16.06 -5.46 -3.65
C TRP A 703 -16.41 -6.94 -3.46
N PHE A 704 -15.89 -7.80 -4.33
CA PHE A 704 -16.08 -9.25 -4.26
C PHE A 704 -14.85 -9.99 -4.78
N MET A 705 -14.55 -11.14 -4.16
CA MET A 705 -13.63 -12.11 -4.75
C MET A 705 -14.36 -13.00 -5.77
N LEU A 706 -13.62 -13.55 -6.72
CA LEU A 706 -14.15 -14.54 -7.66
C LEU A 706 -14.19 -15.94 -7.03
N GLU A 707 -14.89 -16.86 -7.68
CA GLU A 707 -14.87 -18.27 -7.29
C GLU A 707 -13.41 -18.78 -7.25
N PRO A 708 -13.07 -19.64 -6.27
CA PRO A 708 -13.94 -20.27 -5.28
C PRO A 708 -14.10 -19.43 -4.00
N TYR A 709 -13.56 -18.22 -3.92
CA TYR A 709 -13.63 -17.34 -2.75
C TYR A 709 -14.79 -16.35 -2.79
N ALA A 710 -15.79 -16.59 -3.64
CA ALA A 710 -16.90 -15.68 -3.87
C ALA A 710 -17.68 -15.35 -2.57
N ASN A 711 -17.65 -16.19 -1.54
CA ASN A 711 -18.26 -15.87 -0.25
C ASN A 711 -17.57 -14.71 0.52
N ILE A 712 -16.36 -14.32 0.12
CA ILE A 712 -15.60 -13.20 0.69
C ILE A 712 -15.87 -11.96 -0.16
N ARG A 713 -16.72 -11.10 0.39
CA ARG A 713 -17.22 -9.88 -0.26
C ARG A 713 -17.68 -8.89 0.80
N ALA A 714 -17.85 -7.63 0.41
CA ALA A 714 -18.48 -6.64 1.27
C ALA A 714 -19.97 -6.96 1.50
N GLY A 715 -20.46 -6.77 2.72
CA GLY A 715 -21.88 -6.96 3.06
C GLY A 715 -22.78 -5.79 2.63
N GLU A 716 -22.23 -4.57 2.73
CA GLU A 716 -22.86 -3.31 2.36
C GLU A 716 -22.06 -2.62 1.24
N SER A 717 -22.66 -1.64 0.58
CA SER A 717 -22.06 -0.88 -0.52
C SER A 717 -22.54 0.57 -0.53
N HIS A 718 -21.70 1.44 -1.08
CA HIS A 718 -22.06 2.84 -1.30
C HIS A 718 -23.22 2.99 -2.28
N GLY A 719 -23.95 4.10 -2.21
CA GLY A 719 -25.15 4.33 -3.02
C GLY A 719 -24.88 4.42 -4.52
N ASP A 720 -23.65 4.73 -4.93
CA ASP A 720 -23.25 4.81 -6.33
C ASP A 720 -22.89 3.47 -6.96
N ILE A 721 -22.57 2.44 -6.15
CA ILE A 721 -22.16 1.12 -6.64
C ILE A 721 -23.17 0.52 -7.62
N VAL A 722 -24.46 0.73 -7.39
CA VAL A 722 -25.55 0.22 -8.25
C VAL A 722 -25.52 0.80 -9.68
N VAL A 723 -24.85 1.94 -9.90
CA VAL A 723 -24.85 2.65 -11.20
C VAL A 723 -23.71 2.19 -12.11
N TRP A 724 -22.57 1.77 -11.55
CA TRP A 724 -21.36 1.48 -12.30
C TRP A 724 -21.47 0.32 -13.31
N PRO A 725 -22.13 -0.82 -12.99
CA PRO A 725 -22.37 -1.87 -13.98
C PRO A 725 -23.15 -1.38 -15.20
N LEU A 726 -24.14 -0.51 -15.00
CA LEU A 726 -24.90 0.10 -16.10
C LEU A 726 -24.03 1.05 -16.93
N LYS A 727 -23.18 1.85 -16.30
CA LYS A 727 -22.21 2.70 -17.02
C LYS A 727 -21.29 1.85 -17.89
N ALA A 728 -20.68 0.82 -17.32
CA ALA A 728 -19.74 -0.04 -18.04
C ALA A 728 -20.42 -0.80 -19.20
N LEU A 729 -21.69 -1.22 -19.01
CA LEU A 729 -22.51 -1.78 -20.09
C LEU A 729 -22.76 -0.77 -21.22
N CYS A 730 -23.12 0.47 -20.88
CA CYS A 730 -23.30 1.53 -21.88
C CYS A 730 -21.99 1.83 -22.62
N ASP A 731 -20.86 1.93 -21.90
CA ASP A 731 -19.54 2.13 -22.48
C ASP A 731 -19.19 1.01 -23.49
N TYR A 732 -19.43 -0.25 -23.11
CA TYR A 732 -19.21 -1.41 -23.98
C TYR A 732 -20.09 -1.38 -25.24
N ILE A 733 -21.40 -1.19 -25.10
CA ILE A 733 -22.32 -1.19 -26.24
C ILE A 733 -22.04 -0.01 -27.17
N GLU A 734 -21.77 1.18 -26.62
CA GLU A 734 -21.43 2.35 -27.42
C GLU A 734 -20.06 2.22 -28.08
N ALA A 735 -19.10 1.49 -27.51
CA ALA A 735 -17.82 1.23 -28.17
C ALA A 735 -17.95 0.20 -29.29
N THR A 736 -18.68 -0.90 -29.05
CA THR A 736 -18.68 -2.09 -29.93
C THR A 736 -19.86 -2.16 -30.91
N GLY A 737 -21.00 -1.57 -30.55
CA GLY A 737 -22.27 -1.81 -31.25
C GLY A 737 -22.91 -3.18 -30.95
N ASP A 738 -22.39 -3.95 -29.98
CA ASP A 738 -22.90 -5.28 -29.62
C ASP A 738 -24.20 -5.21 -28.82
N LEU A 739 -25.30 -4.88 -29.50
CA LEU A 739 -26.65 -4.86 -28.92
C LEU A 739 -27.12 -6.27 -28.52
N ALA A 740 -26.54 -7.33 -29.10
CA ALA A 740 -26.93 -8.71 -28.82
C ALA A 740 -26.58 -9.13 -27.39
N PHE A 741 -25.56 -8.49 -26.79
CA PHE A 741 -25.18 -8.74 -25.39
C PHE A 741 -26.33 -8.53 -24.39
N LEU A 742 -27.28 -7.62 -24.68
CA LEU A 742 -28.45 -7.41 -23.82
C LEU A 742 -29.34 -8.66 -23.66
N ALA A 743 -29.27 -9.59 -24.62
CA ALA A 743 -30.04 -10.83 -24.61
C ALA A 743 -29.26 -12.04 -24.07
N GLU A 744 -27.95 -11.90 -23.80
CA GLU A 744 -27.17 -12.97 -23.17
C GLU A 744 -27.60 -13.14 -21.72
N THR A 745 -27.57 -14.39 -21.24
CA THR A 745 -28.04 -14.72 -19.89
C THR A 745 -26.88 -14.99 -18.94
N VAL A 746 -26.98 -14.42 -17.74
CA VAL A 746 -26.08 -14.67 -16.62
C VAL A 746 -26.90 -14.99 -15.37
N PRO A 747 -26.33 -15.66 -14.37
CA PRO A 747 -27.01 -15.94 -13.11
C PRO A 747 -27.04 -14.73 -12.19
N TRP A 748 -27.78 -14.87 -11.11
CA TRP A 748 -27.75 -13.95 -9.98
C TRP A 748 -26.85 -14.48 -8.86
N ARG A 749 -26.69 -13.65 -7.84
CA ARG A 749 -26.13 -14.01 -6.56
C ARG A 749 -27.24 -14.08 -5.51
N ALA A 750 -27.31 -15.19 -4.78
CA ALA A 750 -28.27 -15.33 -3.69
C ALA A 750 -27.88 -14.45 -2.50
N ASP A 751 -28.84 -13.67 -1.99
CA ASP A 751 -28.65 -12.70 -0.91
C ASP A 751 -28.31 -13.34 0.45
N ASP A 752 -28.78 -14.56 0.69
CA ASP A 752 -28.66 -15.26 1.97
C ASP A 752 -27.41 -16.16 2.06
N THR A 753 -27.14 -16.91 0.99
CA THR A 753 -26.06 -17.90 0.91
C THR A 753 -24.81 -17.36 0.24
N MET A 754 -24.90 -16.21 -0.45
CA MET A 754 -23.82 -15.65 -1.29
C MET A 754 -23.37 -16.60 -2.40
N GLN A 755 -24.18 -17.61 -2.73
CA GLN A 755 -23.89 -18.58 -3.79
C GLN A 755 -24.51 -18.13 -5.12
N ARG A 756 -23.91 -18.61 -6.21
CA ARG A 756 -24.40 -18.37 -7.57
C ARG A 756 -25.71 -19.11 -7.74
N THR A 757 -26.74 -18.46 -8.26
CA THR A 757 -28.04 -19.09 -8.47
C THR A 757 -28.01 -20.02 -9.69
N GLU A 758 -28.85 -21.06 -9.68
CA GLU A 758 -29.13 -21.86 -10.89
C GLU A 758 -29.99 -21.07 -11.89
N GLU A 759 -30.87 -20.21 -11.39
CA GLU A 759 -31.65 -19.27 -12.19
C GLU A 759 -30.72 -18.28 -12.91
N THR A 760 -31.02 -18.03 -14.19
CA THR A 760 -30.32 -17.04 -15.02
C THR A 760 -31.33 -16.07 -15.64
N ALA A 761 -30.89 -14.85 -15.93
CA ALA A 761 -31.68 -13.83 -16.59
C ALA A 761 -30.84 -13.09 -17.62
N THR A 762 -31.50 -12.43 -18.58
CA THR A 762 -30.80 -11.64 -19.60
C THR A 762 -30.12 -10.43 -18.97
N ILE A 763 -29.04 -9.92 -19.57
CA ILE A 763 -28.42 -8.66 -19.13
C ILE A 763 -29.46 -7.54 -19.05
N SER A 764 -30.42 -7.47 -19.98
CA SER A 764 -31.52 -6.51 -19.88
C SER A 764 -32.37 -6.70 -18.62
N ALA A 765 -32.69 -7.93 -18.22
CA ALA A 765 -33.48 -8.18 -17.02
C ALA A 765 -32.71 -7.82 -15.73
N HIS A 766 -31.38 -8.02 -15.73
CA HIS A 766 -30.49 -7.51 -14.69
C HIS A 766 -30.54 -5.98 -14.58
N VAL A 767 -30.56 -5.28 -15.72
CA VAL A 767 -30.73 -3.82 -15.77
C VAL A 767 -32.13 -3.40 -15.31
N ASP A 768 -33.19 -4.11 -15.68
CA ASP A 768 -34.54 -3.81 -15.22
C ASP A 768 -34.65 -3.90 -13.69
N LYS A 769 -34.05 -4.95 -13.10
CA LYS A 769 -33.93 -5.11 -11.64
C LYS A 769 -33.14 -3.96 -10.99
N LEU A 770 -32.02 -3.56 -11.58
CA LEU A 770 -31.22 -2.41 -11.13
C LEU A 770 -32.07 -1.14 -11.11
N LEU A 771 -32.82 -0.86 -12.18
CA LEU A 771 -33.65 0.33 -12.32
C LEU A 771 -34.79 0.36 -11.28
N ASP A 772 -35.39 -0.79 -10.99
CA ASP A 772 -36.41 -0.90 -9.93
C ASP A 772 -35.82 -0.68 -8.54
N THR A 773 -34.62 -1.23 -8.28
CA THR A 773 -33.88 -0.98 -7.04
C THR A 773 -33.57 0.51 -6.88
N VAL A 774 -33.11 1.18 -7.95
CA VAL A 774 -32.85 2.63 -7.96
C VAL A 774 -34.11 3.44 -7.65
N ARG A 775 -35.23 3.16 -8.32
CA ARG A 775 -36.51 3.86 -8.08
C ARG A 775 -36.98 3.71 -6.63
N SER A 776 -36.78 2.53 -6.03
CA SER A 776 -37.15 2.30 -4.63
C SER A 776 -36.33 3.14 -3.64
N ARG A 777 -35.14 3.60 -4.05
CA ARG A 777 -34.20 4.39 -3.26
C ARG A 777 -34.33 5.90 -3.48
N PHE A 778 -35.28 6.36 -4.28
CA PHE A 778 -35.54 7.80 -4.37
C PHE A 778 -36.03 8.36 -3.03
N VAL A 779 -35.68 9.63 -2.75
CA VAL A 779 -36.28 10.39 -1.65
C VAL A 779 -37.76 10.59 -1.97
N PRO A 780 -38.70 10.29 -1.04
CA PRO A 780 -40.12 10.40 -1.30
C PRO A 780 -40.54 11.76 -1.88
N GLY A 781 -41.33 11.74 -2.96
CA GLY A 781 -41.78 12.95 -3.64
C GLY A 781 -40.76 13.58 -4.59
N THR A 782 -39.62 12.92 -4.83
CA THR A 782 -38.60 13.35 -5.79
C THR A 782 -38.13 12.19 -6.66
N SER A 783 -37.31 12.49 -7.66
CA SER A 783 -36.56 11.53 -8.49
C SER A 783 -35.06 11.49 -8.14
N LEU A 784 -34.70 11.87 -6.91
CA LEU A 784 -33.32 11.94 -6.44
C LEU A 784 -32.97 10.71 -5.60
N ILE A 785 -31.93 9.97 -6.00
CA ILE A 785 -31.46 8.78 -5.28
C ILE A 785 -30.80 9.16 -3.96
N ARG A 786 -31.20 8.47 -2.88
CA ARG A 786 -30.60 8.62 -1.55
C ARG A 786 -29.12 8.23 -1.56
N TYR A 787 -28.36 8.85 -0.66
CA TYR A 787 -26.92 8.68 -0.56
C TYR A 787 -26.50 7.25 -0.22
N GLY A 788 -27.25 6.56 0.65
CA GLY A 788 -26.83 5.27 1.15
C GLY A 788 -25.55 5.40 1.99
N GLU A 789 -24.68 4.40 1.94
CA GLU A 789 -23.47 4.36 2.76
C GLU A 789 -22.32 5.25 2.23
N GLY A 790 -22.53 5.99 1.14
CA GLY A 790 -21.48 6.83 0.55
C GLY A 790 -21.65 7.09 -0.96
N ASP A 791 -20.73 7.86 -1.52
CA ASP A 791 -20.49 7.96 -2.97
C ASP A 791 -19.02 7.65 -3.32
N TRP A 792 -18.52 8.12 -4.46
CA TRP A 792 -17.13 7.92 -4.88
C TRP A 792 -16.12 8.51 -3.88
N ASN A 793 -16.43 9.63 -3.22
CA ASN A 793 -15.56 10.18 -2.18
C ASN A 793 -15.80 9.43 -0.88
N ASP A 794 -15.18 8.28 -0.86
CA ASP A 794 -14.81 7.42 0.24
C ASP A 794 -14.57 8.13 1.60
N SER A 795 -14.02 9.35 1.63
CA SER A 795 -13.81 10.10 2.88
C SER A 795 -15.06 10.70 3.51
N LEU A 796 -16.12 10.92 2.72
CA LEU A 796 -17.36 11.61 3.10
C LEU A 796 -18.52 10.64 3.34
N GLN A 797 -18.22 9.40 3.73
CA GLN A 797 -19.24 8.45 4.24
C GLN A 797 -19.95 9.07 5.45
N PRO A 798 -21.27 8.87 5.60
CA PRO A 798 -22.01 9.48 6.69
C PRO A 798 -21.63 8.82 8.04
N ALA A 799 -21.26 9.65 9.02
CA ALA A 799 -21.09 9.21 10.40
C ALA A 799 -22.43 9.19 11.15
N ASP A 800 -23.31 10.16 10.87
CA ASP A 800 -24.70 10.17 11.33
C ASP A 800 -25.55 9.18 10.50
N PRO A 801 -26.10 8.11 11.10
CA PRO A 801 -26.86 7.09 10.39
C PRO A 801 -28.09 7.63 9.65
N HIS A 802 -28.68 8.76 10.07
CA HIS A 802 -29.83 9.33 9.39
C HIS A 802 -29.48 9.89 8.01
N LEU A 803 -28.24 10.37 7.84
CA LEU A 803 -27.79 10.95 6.57
C LEU A 803 -27.72 9.91 5.46
N ARG A 804 -27.58 8.62 5.78
CA ARG A 804 -27.74 7.53 4.81
C ARG A 804 -29.05 7.65 4.04
N ASP A 805 -30.13 7.93 4.76
CA ASP A 805 -31.49 7.91 4.23
C ASP A 805 -31.99 9.31 3.83
N TRP A 806 -31.42 10.38 4.38
CA TRP A 806 -31.86 11.75 4.13
C TRP A 806 -30.97 12.53 3.17
N MET A 807 -29.71 12.14 3.01
CA MET A 807 -28.78 12.86 2.15
C MET A 807 -28.91 12.40 0.70
N VAL A 808 -28.61 13.31 -0.22
CA VAL A 808 -28.50 13.06 -1.67
C VAL A 808 -27.17 13.65 -2.14
N SER A 809 -26.37 12.85 -2.82
CA SER A 809 -25.16 13.34 -3.52
C SER A 809 -25.55 13.85 -4.91
N SER A 810 -25.24 15.12 -5.19
CA SER A 810 -25.42 15.70 -6.53
C SER A 810 -24.61 14.94 -7.58
N TRP A 811 -23.45 14.40 -7.20
CA TRP A 811 -22.62 13.58 -8.07
C TRP A 811 -23.30 12.26 -8.42
N THR A 812 -23.82 11.52 -7.44
CA THR A 812 -24.50 10.22 -7.68
C THR A 812 -25.75 10.39 -8.54
N VAL A 813 -26.54 11.44 -8.30
CA VAL A 813 -27.71 11.77 -9.14
C VAL A 813 -27.28 12.04 -10.58
N SER A 814 -26.20 12.81 -10.78
CA SER A 814 -25.69 13.15 -12.11
C SER A 814 -25.15 11.92 -12.85
N LEU A 815 -24.47 11.02 -12.14
CA LEU A 815 -23.99 9.76 -12.70
C LEU A 815 -25.17 8.88 -13.15
N LEU A 816 -26.21 8.76 -12.32
CA LEU A 816 -27.40 8.00 -12.66
C LEU A 816 -28.15 8.62 -13.86
N TYR A 817 -28.37 9.93 -13.87
CA TYR A 817 -29.00 10.65 -14.97
C TYR A 817 -28.33 10.32 -16.31
N GLU A 818 -26.99 10.40 -16.36
CA GLU A 818 -26.22 10.08 -17.56
C GLU A 818 -26.56 8.67 -18.06
N GLN A 819 -26.53 7.67 -17.17
CA GLN A 819 -26.74 6.29 -17.58
C GLN A 819 -28.19 6.02 -18.02
N LEU A 820 -29.18 6.68 -17.41
CA LEU A 820 -30.58 6.60 -17.87
C LEU A 820 -30.74 7.14 -19.30
N VAL A 821 -30.10 8.27 -19.61
CA VAL A 821 -30.13 8.88 -20.94
C VAL A 821 -29.42 7.99 -21.98
N ARG A 822 -28.23 7.49 -21.64
CA ARG A 822 -27.44 6.61 -22.52
C ARG A 822 -28.17 5.29 -22.79
N TYR A 823 -28.67 4.64 -21.75
CA TYR A 823 -29.41 3.38 -21.90
C TYR A 823 -30.72 3.58 -22.67
N ALA A 824 -31.44 4.69 -22.49
CA ALA A 824 -32.62 5.01 -23.30
C ALA A 824 -32.29 5.15 -24.80
N ALA A 825 -31.11 5.71 -25.14
CA ALA A 825 -30.64 5.76 -26.52
C ALA A 825 -30.35 4.36 -27.09
N ILE A 826 -29.70 3.50 -26.30
CA ILE A 826 -29.45 2.09 -26.65
C ILE A 826 -30.78 1.34 -26.88
N LEU A 827 -31.75 1.46 -25.96
CA LEU A 827 -33.08 0.85 -26.09
C LEU A 827 -33.82 1.31 -27.36
N THR A 828 -33.65 2.58 -27.75
CA THR A 828 -34.20 3.09 -29.00
C THR A 828 -33.60 2.36 -30.21
N LEU A 829 -32.30 2.10 -30.22
CA LEU A 829 -31.63 1.31 -31.26
C LEU A 829 -32.08 -0.16 -31.27
N CYS A 830 -32.43 -0.71 -30.10
CA CYS A 830 -33.04 -2.04 -29.96
C CYS A 830 -34.54 -2.09 -30.32
N SER A 831 -35.12 -1.03 -30.88
CA SER A 831 -36.56 -0.92 -31.17
C SER A 831 -37.48 -1.07 -29.94
N ARG A 832 -36.98 -0.76 -28.73
CA ARG A 832 -37.72 -0.77 -27.45
C ARG A 832 -38.13 0.65 -27.05
N ALA A 833 -38.86 1.33 -27.94
CA ALA A 833 -39.17 2.76 -27.82
C ALA A 833 -40.01 3.13 -26.59
N GLY A 834 -40.94 2.27 -26.15
CA GLY A 834 -41.77 2.53 -24.97
C GLY A 834 -40.95 2.58 -23.68
N GLU A 835 -40.04 1.63 -23.51
CA GLU A 835 -39.15 1.57 -22.35
C GLU A 835 -38.15 2.72 -22.35
N ALA A 836 -37.58 3.04 -23.52
CA ALA A 836 -36.73 4.22 -23.70
C ALA A 836 -37.45 5.51 -23.30
N GLN A 837 -38.75 5.64 -23.60
CA GLN A 837 -39.54 6.82 -23.25
C GLN A 837 -39.73 6.95 -21.73
N THR A 838 -40.03 5.85 -21.03
CA THR A 838 -40.13 5.84 -19.56
C THR A 838 -38.82 6.29 -18.87
N LEU A 839 -37.67 5.86 -19.40
CA LEU A 839 -36.37 6.30 -18.88
C LEU A 839 -36.10 7.78 -19.15
N LYS A 840 -36.47 8.29 -20.33
CA LYS A 840 -36.38 9.72 -20.65
C LYS A 840 -37.24 10.58 -19.73
N GLU A 841 -38.45 10.13 -19.40
CA GLU A 841 -39.34 10.80 -18.46
C GLU A 841 -38.75 10.83 -17.04
N THR A 842 -38.18 9.71 -16.60
CA THR A 842 -37.48 9.62 -15.31
C THR A 842 -36.28 10.57 -15.26
N ALA A 843 -35.45 10.57 -16.30
CA ALA A 843 -34.30 11.48 -16.41
C ALA A 843 -34.71 12.96 -16.46
N ALA A 844 -35.81 13.29 -17.15
CA ALA A 844 -36.35 14.66 -17.17
C ALA A 844 -36.80 15.10 -15.77
N ALA A 845 -37.58 14.27 -15.05
CA ALA A 845 -38.00 14.57 -13.69
C ALA A 845 -36.80 14.71 -12.72
N MET A 846 -35.79 13.85 -12.87
CA MET A 846 -34.55 13.92 -12.11
C MET A 846 -33.78 15.22 -12.38
N ARG A 847 -33.72 15.66 -13.63
CA ARG A 847 -33.11 16.95 -13.99
C ARG A 847 -33.86 18.13 -13.39
N ASP A 848 -35.18 18.11 -13.41
CA ASP A 848 -36.00 19.16 -12.82
C ASP A 848 -35.80 19.24 -11.31
N ASP A 849 -35.81 18.09 -10.62
CA ASP A 849 -35.56 18.02 -9.18
C ASP A 849 -34.14 18.43 -8.82
N PHE A 850 -33.13 18.00 -9.58
CA PHE A 850 -31.74 18.41 -9.38
C PHE A 850 -31.59 19.94 -9.47
N ASN A 851 -32.14 20.56 -10.52
CA ASN A 851 -32.05 22.01 -10.70
C ASN A 851 -32.85 22.79 -9.66
N ARG A 852 -33.96 22.23 -9.17
CA ARG A 852 -34.82 22.89 -8.18
C ARG A 852 -34.28 22.78 -6.76
N LEU A 853 -33.66 21.64 -6.42
CA LEU A 853 -33.37 21.27 -5.03
C LEU A 853 -31.87 21.31 -4.70
N LEU A 854 -30.99 21.06 -5.68
CA LEU A 854 -29.54 20.93 -5.46
C LEU A 854 -28.72 22.06 -6.11
N MET A 855 -29.34 22.85 -7.00
CA MET A 855 -28.75 24.06 -7.59
C MET A 855 -29.37 25.29 -6.95
N ARG A 856 -28.57 26.10 -6.25
CA ARG A 856 -29.04 27.37 -5.66
C ARG A 856 -28.10 28.50 -6.04
N ASP A 857 -28.67 29.64 -6.39
CA ASP A 857 -27.92 30.83 -6.82
C ASP A 857 -26.90 30.56 -7.96
N GLY A 858 -27.21 29.58 -8.82
CA GLY A 858 -26.37 29.17 -9.94
C GLY A 858 -25.22 28.21 -9.58
N VAL A 859 -25.14 27.73 -8.33
CA VAL A 859 -24.10 26.81 -7.86
C VAL A 859 -24.72 25.47 -7.45
N VAL A 860 -24.11 24.38 -7.89
CA VAL A 860 -24.45 23.03 -7.43
C VAL A 860 -23.90 22.79 -6.02
N ALA A 861 -24.73 22.28 -5.11
CA ALA A 861 -24.27 21.79 -3.82
C ALA A 861 -23.59 20.42 -3.97
N GLY A 862 -22.62 20.11 -3.11
CA GLY A 862 -22.11 18.73 -3.02
C GLY A 862 -23.20 17.74 -2.61
N TYR A 863 -23.94 18.10 -1.55
CA TYR A 863 -25.03 17.28 -1.01
C TYR A 863 -26.27 18.11 -0.66
N GLY A 864 -27.44 17.48 -0.75
CA GLY A 864 -28.69 18.00 -0.19
C GLY A 864 -29.21 17.09 0.92
N VAL A 865 -29.58 17.65 2.07
CA VAL A 865 -30.15 16.91 3.21
C VAL A 865 -31.65 17.17 3.31
N PHE A 866 -32.44 16.10 3.16
CA PHE A 866 -33.90 16.08 3.16
C PHE A 866 -34.43 15.61 4.51
N ASN A 867 -34.30 16.44 5.55
CA ASN A 867 -34.78 16.11 6.88
C ASN A 867 -36.32 16.07 6.89
N PRO A 868 -36.97 14.93 7.22
CA PRO A 868 -38.43 14.83 7.25
C PRO A 868 -39.13 15.77 8.25
N SER A 869 -38.39 16.32 9.20
CA SER A 869 -38.91 17.19 10.28
C SER A 869 -38.95 18.68 9.91
N HIS A 870 -38.37 19.07 8.76
CA HIS A 870 -38.30 20.46 8.31
C HIS A 870 -38.64 20.57 6.82
N ASP A 871 -39.32 21.65 6.45
CA ASP A 871 -39.56 21.97 5.04
C ASP A 871 -38.29 22.53 4.40
N GLY A 872 -37.94 22.02 3.21
CA GLY A 872 -36.80 22.50 2.41
C GLY A 872 -35.61 21.54 2.39
N VAL A 873 -34.53 21.98 1.74
CA VAL A 873 -33.29 21.19 1.58
C VAL A 873 -32.12 22.02 2.12
N GLU A 874 -31.42 21.45 3.11
CA GLU A 874 -30.13 21.95 3.58
C GLU A 874 -29.05 21.53 2.58
N LEU A 875 -28.18 22.47 2.20
CA LEU A 875 -27.13 22.25 1.20
C LEU A 875 -25.77 22.19 1.88
N LEU A 876 -25.03 21.11 1.64
CA LEU A 876 -23.65 20.94 2.09
C LEU A 876 -22.67 21.07 0.92
N LEU A 877 -21.46 21.53 1.20
CA LEU A 877 -20.44 21.88 0.18
C LEU A 877 -21.04 22.85 -0.85
N HIS A 878 -21.60 23.93 -0.33
CA HIS A 878 -22.27 25.00 -1.07
C HIS A 878 -21.96 26.34 -0.37
N PRO A 879 -21.95 27.50 -1.05
CA PRO A 879 -21.72 28.80 -0.39
C PRO A 879 -22.68 29.18 0.75
N GLN A 880 -23.75 28.41 0.98
CA GLN A 880 -24.70 28.57 2.09
C GLN A 880 -24.47 27.56 3.23
N ASP A 881 -23.49 26.66 3.09
CA ASP A 881 -23.18 25.62 4.08
C ASP A 881 -22.45 26.21 5.28
N THR A 882 -23.20 26.39 6.37
CA THR A 882 -22.64 26.80 7.66
C THR A 882 -22.25 25.62 8.55
N ARG A 883 -22.60 24.39 8.17
CA ARG A 883 -22.38 23.18 8.98
C ARG A 883 -20.96 22.67 8.82
N THR A 884 -20.46 22.60 7.58
CA THR A 884 -19.08 22.20 7.28
C THR A 884 -18.18 23.40 7.03
N GLY A 885 -18.76 24.51 6.57
CA GLY A 885 -18.01 25.68 6.10
C GLY A 885 -17.23 25.44 4.81
N LEU A 886 -17.53 24.35 4.08
CA LEU A 886 -17.04 24.04 2.75
C LEU A 886 -18.05 24.50 1.69
N HIS A 887 -17.57 24.98 0.56
CA HIS A 887 -18.41 25.69 -0.41
C HIS A 887 -18.49 25.01 -1.77
N TYR A 888 -17.50 24.21 -2.15
CA TYR A 888 -17.43 23.64 -3.50
C TYR A 888 -16.99 22.17 -3.48
N SER A 889 -17.61 21.37 -4.33
CA SER A 889 -17.25 19.97 -4.56
C SER A 889 -16.91 19.76 -6.03
N LEU A 890 -15.68 19.35 -6.33
CA LEU A 890 -15.24 19.09 -7.70
C LEU A 890 -16.13 18.08 -8.41
N ILE A 891 -16.39 16.95 -7.74
CA ILE A 891 -17.13 15.83 -8.35
C ILE A 891 -18.58 16.24 -8.63
N ALA A 892 -19.20 17.02 -7.72
CA ALA A 892 -20.55 17.54 -7.93
C ALA A 892 -20.65 18.49 -9.12
N MET A 893 -19.53 19.11 -9.53
CA MET A 893 -19.46 19.96 -10.71
C MET A 893 -19.12 19.19 -11.98
N THR A 894 -18.13 18.30 -11.96
CA THR A 894 -17.64 17.62 -13.18
C THR A 894 -18.62 16.59 -13.72
N GLN A 895 -19.24 15.77 -12.86
CA GLN A 895 -20.14 14.71 -13.32
C GLN A 895 -21.39 15.21 -14.06
N PRO A 896 -22.11 16.26 -13.61
CA PRO A 896 -23.21 16.82 -14.40
C PRO A 896 -22.77 17.40 -15.76
N MET A 897 -21.51 17.85 -15.88
CA MET A 897 -20.95 18.28 -17.17
C MET A 897 -20.74 17.09 -18.09
N LEU A 898 -20.09 16.03 -17.58
CA LEU A 898 -19.83 14.79 -18.30
C LEU A 898 -21.11 14.11 -18.76
N GLY A 899 -22.12 14.07 -17.88
CA GLY A 899 -23.41 13.44 -18.12
C GLY A 899 -24.40 14.26 -18.95
N GLY A 900 -24.05 15.48 -19.37
CA GLY A 900 -24.96 16.35 -20.11
C GLY A 900 -26.20 16.80 -19.33
N LEU A 901 -26.12 16.82 -17.99
CA LEU A 901 -27.19 17.29 -17.11
C LEU A 901 -27.22 18.83 -17.05
N PHE A 902 -26.02 19.44 -17.00
CA PHE A 902 -25.86 20.88 -17.08
C PHE A 902 -26.20 21.41 -18.48
N THR A 903 -26.85 22.57 -18.51
CA THR A 903 -26.89 23.43 -19.69
C THR A 903 -25.49 23.93 -20.05
N PRO A 904 -25.23 24.36 -21.30
CA PRO A 904 -23.96 24.97 -21.68
C PRO A 904 -23.56 26.15 -20.77
N GLU A 905 -24.53 26.98 -20.37
CA GLU A 905 -24.33 28.12 -19.48
C GLU A 905 -23.91 27.69 -18.07
N GLN A 906 -24.61 26.70 -17.50
CA GLN A 906 -24.25 26.12 -16.20
C GLN A 906 -22.85 25.52 -16.25
N ARG A 907 -22.51 24.77 -17.31
CA ARG A 907 -21.16 24.20 -17.48
C ARG A 907 -20.10 25.29 -17.48
N HIS A 908 -20.27 26.34 -18.28
CA HIS A 908 -19.31 27.44 -18.35
C HIS A 908 -19.11 28.14 -16.99
N GLN A 909 -20.22 28.39 -16.27
CA GLN A 909 -20.16 29.00 -14.94
C GLN A 909 -19.40 28.11 -13.93
N HIS A 910 -19.67 26.80 -13.92
CA HIS A 910 -19.01 25.88 -13.01
C HIS A 910 -17.53 25.63 -13.38
N MET A 911 -17.18 25.63 -14.66
CA MET A 911 -15.77 25.59 -15.09
C MET A 911 -14.99 26.80 -14.56
N LYS A 912 -15.62 27.99 -14.51
CA LYS A 912 -15.03 29.16 -13.86
C LYS A 912 -14.87 28.95 -12.35
N LEU A 913 -15.88 28.40 -11.66
CA LEU A 913 -15.77 28.10 -10.22
C LEU A 913 -14.63 27.12 -9.92
N ILE A 914 -14.48 26.06 -10.72
CA ILE A 914 -13.37 25.11 -10.61
C ILE A 914 -12.04 25.84 -10.76
N LYS A 915 -11.89 26.66 -11.81
CA LYS A 915 -10.66 27.42 -12.06
C LYS A 915 -10.32 28.37 -10.91
N ASP A 916 -11.31 29.08 -10.38
CA ASP A 916 -11.09 30.13 -9.39
C ASP A 916 -10.83 29.56 -7.97
N ASN A 917 -11.43 28.42 -7.63
CA ASN A 917 -11.47 27.90 -6.26
C ASN A 917 -10.80 26.54 -6.06
N LEU A 918 -10.74 25.69 -7.09
CA LEU A 918 -10.31 24.29 -6.96
C LEU A 918 -9.05 23.96 -7.76
N LEU A 919 -8.68 24.77 -8.74
CA LEU A 919 -7.46 24.58 -9.54
C LEU A 919 -6.25 25.26 -8.86
N PHE A 920 -5.22 24.46 -8.64
CA PHE A 920 -3.97 24.80 -7.98
C PHE A 920 -2.79 24.38 -8.88
N PRO A 921 -1.54 24.76 -8.56
CA PRO A 921 -0.39 24.47 -9.42
C PRO A 921 -0.21 22.98 -9.76
N ASP A 922 -0.45 22.10 -8.80
CA ASP A 922 -0.29 20.65 -8.94
C ASP A 922 -1.52 19.92 -9.48
N GLY A 923 -2.65 20.61 -9.63
CA GLY A 923 -3.87 20.03 -10.19
C GLY A 923 -5.15 20.56 -9.55
N VAL A 924 -6.26 19.87 -9.80
CA VAL A 924 -7.57 20.25 -9.27
C VAL A 924 -7.86 19.46 -8.00
N ARG A 925 -8.42 20.14 -6.98
CA ARG A 925 -8.74 19.57 -5.68
C ARG A 925 -10.22 19.22 -5.55
N LEU A 926 -10.51 18.20 -4.75
CA LEU A 926 -11.86 17.71 -4.47
C LEU A 926 -12.75 18.77 -3.81
N MET A 927 -12.15 19.61 -2.95
CA MET A 927 -12.78 20.69 -2.19
C MET A 927 -11.83 21.89 -2.13
N GLU A 928 -12.32 23.08 -1.81
CA GLU A 928 -11.50 24.30 -1.82
C GLU A 928 -10.53 24.42 -0.64
N LYS A 929 -10.77 23.67 0.44
CA LYS A 929 -9.91 23.58 1.64
C LYS A 929 -10.15 22.27 2.41
N PRO A 930 -9.24 21.89 3.34
CA PRO A 930 -9.41 20.69 4.16
C PRO A 930 -10.71 20.73 4.98
N ALA A 931 -11.31 19.55 5.19
CA ALA A 931 -12.38 19.40 6.18
C ALA A 931 -11.82 19.65 7.59
N THR A 932 -12.67 20.12 8.50
CA THR A 932 -12.30 20.33 9.91
C THR A 932 -11.85 19.02 10.54
N TYR A 933 -10.73 19.06 11.27
CA TYR A 933 -10.21 17.94 12.05
C TYR A 933 -10.15 18.34 13.53
N ALA A 934 -10.66 17.48 14.41
CA ALA A 934 -10.75 17.75 15.85
C ALA A 934 -10.27 16.54 16.68
N GLY A 935 -9.09 16.00 16.34
CA GLY A 935 -8.48 14.86 17.06
C GLY A 935 -9.09 13.49 16.75
N GLY A 936 -9.89 13.38 15.68
CA GLY A 936 -10.36 12.10 15.15
C GLY A 936 -11.80 11.63 15.42
N PRO A 937 -12.57 12.15 16.40
CA PRO A 937 -13.99 11.81 16.54
C PRO A 937 -14.80 12.18 15.30
N GLU A 938 -15.64 11.25 14.85
CA GLU A 938 -16.51 11.39 13.67
C GLU A 938 -17.87 11.97 14.09
N THR A 939 -18.31 13.06 13.46
CA THR A 939 -19.57 13.74 13.74
C THR A 939 -20.49 13.79 12.53
N LEU A 940 -20.01 14.30 11.38
CA LEU A 940 -20.77 14.37 10.15
C LEU A 940 -20.30 13.31 9.16
N PHE A 941 -19.00 13.28 8.91
CA PHE A 941 -18.36 12.33 8.01
C PHE A 941 -17.41 11.41 8.76
N ARG A 942 -17.16 10.23 8.20
CA ARG A 942 -16.22 9.25 8.77
C ARG A 942 -14.77 9.68 8.56
N ARG A 943 -14.13 9.17 7.50
CA ARG A 943 -12.67 9.30 7.31
C ARG A 943 -12.16 10.74 7.12
N ALA A 944 -12.99 11.65 6.62
CA ALA A 944 -12.65 13.07 6.55
C ALA A 944 -12.36 13.70 7.94
N GLU A 945 -13.01 13.19 8.98
CA GLU A 945 -12.87 13.64 10.37
C GLU A 945 -11.97 12.71 11.21
N SER A 946 -11.80 11.43 10.82
CA SER A 946 -10.98 10.46 11.56
C SER A 946 -9.54 10.30 11.05
N SER A 947 -9.20 10.66 9.82
CA SER A 947 -7.82 10.57 9.35
C SER A 947 -6.95 11.72 9.86
N SER A 948 -5.89 11.36 10.62
CA SER A 948 -4.90 12.30 11.14
C SER A 948 -3.82 12.64 10.11
N PHE A 949 -3.58 11.75 9.15
CA PHE A 949 -2.66 11.95 8.03
C PHE A 949 -3.25 12.87 6.95
N PHE A 950 -2.45 13.83 6.47
CA PHE A 950 -2.82 14.67 5.34
C PHE A 950 -2.30 14.09 4.04
N GLY A 951 -3.06 13.17 3.45
CA GLY A 951 -2.79 12.63 2.12
C GLY A 951 -3.95 11.79 1.60
N ARG A 952 -3.73 11.07 0.50
CA ARG A 952 -4.80 10.34 -0.20
C ARG A 952 -5.98 11.25 -0.57
N GLU A 953 -7.24 10.84 -0.34
CA GLU A 953 -8.42 11.66 -0.59
C GLU A 953 -8.48 12.89 0.35
N ILE A 954 -7.86 12.82 1.53
CA ILE A 954 -7.80 13.90 2.53
C ILE A 954 -6.88 15.04 2.08
N GLY A 955 -5.84 14.73 1.29
CA GLY A 955 -4.96 15.70 0.64
C GLY A 955 -5.63 16.51 -0.48
N LEU A 956 -6.87 16.15 -0.84
CA LEU A 956 -7.77 16.79 -1.80
C LEU A 956 -7.37 16.72 -3.27
N MET A 957 -6.08 16.63 -3.63
CA MET A 957 -5.68 16.35 -5.01
C MET A 957 -5.57 14.82 -5.19
N TYR A 958 -6.71 14.18 -5.46
CA TYR A 958 -6.74 12.77 -5.81
C TYR A 958 -6.70 12.63 -7.34
N VAL A 959 -5.65 12.01 -7.87
CA VAL A 959 -5.32 12.01 -9.31
C VAL A 959 -6.45 11.42 -10.16
N HIS A 960 -7.20 10.46 -9.62
CA HIS A 960 -8.39 9.93 -10.30
C HIS A 960 -9.43 11.02 -10.58
N ALA A 961 -9.77 11.87 -9.61
CA ALA A 961 -10.73 12.95 -9.81
C ALA A 961 -10.16 14.05 -10.74
N HIS A 962 -8.84 14.29 -10.67
CA HIS A 962 -8.15 15.16 -11.62
C HIS A 962 -8.26 14.64 -13.06
N LEU A 963 -8.18 13.33 -13.27
CA LEU A 963 -8.37 12.72 -14.60
C LEU A 963 -9.84 12.80 -15.08
N ARG A 964 -10.83 12.81 -14.19
CA ARG A 964 -12.23 13.12 -14.57
C ARG A 964 -12.43 14.59 -14.94
N TYR A 965 -11.71 15.51 -14.29
CA TYR A 965 -11.65 16.91 -14.72
C TYR A 965 -11.00 17.07 -16.10
N CYS A 966 -9.97 16.27 -16.41
CA CYS A 966 -9.40 16.20 -17.77
C CYS A 966 -10.46 15.84 -18.83
N GLU A 967 -11.37 14.91 -18.53
CA GLU A 967 -12.50 14.59 -19.43
C GLU A 967 -13.47 15.78 -19.60
N ALA A 968 -13.71 16.57 -18.54
CA ALA A 968 -14.56 17.77 -18.63
C ALA A 968 -13.90 18.86 -19.50
N LEU A 969 -12.59 19.05 -19.40
CA LEU A 969 -11.84 19.94 -20.30
C LEU A 969 -11.94 19.51 -21.77
N ALA A 970 -11.93 18.21 -22.03
CA ALA A 970 -12.09 17.69 -23.38
C ALA A 970 -13.47 18.01 -23.99
N LEU A 971 -14.53 18.11 -23.17
CA LEU A 971 -15.87 18.52 -23.64
C LEU A 971 -15.90 19.96 -24.13
N ASP A 972 -15.15 20.85 -23.50
CA ASP A 972 -15.01 22.25 -23.92
C ASP A 972 -13.95 22.44 -25.02
N SER A 973 -13.36 21.34 -25.51
CA SER A 973 -12.29 21.35 -26.51
C SER A 973 -11.06 22.16 -26.08
N ASP A 974 -10.78 22.20 -24.77
CA ASP A 974 -9.58 22.82 -24.20
C ASP A 974 -8.37 21.88 -24.32
N ALA A 975 -7.76 21.85 -25.51
CA ALA A 975 -6.62 20.97 -25.78
C ALA A 975 -5.42 21.23 -24.84
N GLU A 976 -5.10 22.50 -24.58
CA GLU A 976 -3.98 22.90 -23.71
C GLU A 976 -4.23 22.47 -22.25
N GLY A 977 -5.46 22.64 -21.76
CA GLY A 977 -5.88 22.18 -20.44
C GLY A 977 -5.78 20.67 -20.29
N VAL A 978 -6.32 19.91 -21.25
CA VAL A 978 -6.27 18.42 -21.25
C VAL A 978 -4.82 17.94 -21.22
N TRP A 979 -3.97 18.48 -22.08
CA TRP A 979 -2.56 18.08 -22.15
C TRP A 979 -1.81 18.41 -20.86
N SER A 980 -2.05 19.60 -20.29
CA SER A 980 -1.43 20.02 -19.03
C SER A 980 -1.89 19.16 -17.84
N ALA A 981 -3.17 18.83 -17.75
CA ALA A 981 -3.70 17.94 -16.72
C ALA A 981 -3.09 16.53 -16.80
N LEU A 982 -2.99 15.95 -18.00
CA LEU A 982 -2.32 14.65 -18.18
C LEU A 982 -0.83 14.71 -17.81
N ALA A 983 -0.15 15.83 -18.09
CA ALA A 983 1.25 16.00 -17.70
C ALA A 983 1.43 16.08 -16.18
N LEU A 984 0.49 16.69 -15.44
CA LEU A 984 0.50 16.72 -13.97
C LEU A 984 0.23 15.33 -13.37
N ALA A 985 -0.56 14.48 -14.02
CA ALA A 985 -0.76 13.08 -13.64
C ALA A 985 0.36 12.12 -14.08
N ASN A 986 1.34 12.61 -14.85
CA ASN A 986 2.47 11.81 -15.33
C ASN A 986 3.69 12.01 -14.41
N PRO A 987 4.20 10.96 -13.74
CA PRO A 987 5.29 11.08 -12.77
C PRO A 987 6.62 11.53 -13.40
N ILE A 988 6.80 11.33 -14.71
CA ILE A 988 7.96 11.80 -15.46
C ILE A 988 7.87 13.31 -15.69
N ALA A 989 6.71 13.79 -16.17
CA ALA A 989 6.51 15.17 -16.61
C ALA A 989 6.30 16.13 -15.45
N VAL A 990 5.56 15.72 -14.41
CA VAL A 990 5.27 16.56 -13.23
C VAL A 990 6.55 17.09 -12.58
N SER A 991 7.60 16.27 -12.54
CA SER A 991 8.91 16.62 -11.96
C SER A 991 9.63 17.74 -12.72
N GLY A 992 9.34 17.93 -14.01
CA GLY A 992 9.89 19.02 -14.82
C GLY A 992 8.95 20.23 -14.94
N ARG A 993 7.70 20.10 -14.49
CA ARG A 993 6.68 21.15 -14.56
C ARG A 993 6.49 21.89 -13.23
N LEU A 994 6.78 21.25 -12.10
CA LEU A 994 6.62 21.80 -10.77
C LEU A 994 7.92 21.72 -10.00
N ASP A 995 8.55 22.88 -9.75
CA ASP A 995 9.79 22.96 -8.96
C ASP A 995 9.59 22.45 -7.51
N HIS A 996 8.36 22.53 -6.99
CA HIS A 996 7.98 22.06 -5.67
C HIS A 996 7.43 20.61 -5.66
N ALA A 997 7.43 19.88 -6.78
CA ALA A 997 7.10 18.46 -6.75
C ALA A 997 8.25 17.66 -6.14
N SER A 998 7.97 16.96 -5.04
CA SER A 998 8.97 16.09 -4.40
C SER A 998 9.35 14.93 -5.32
N LEU A 999 10.61 14.48 -5.17
CA LEU A 999 11.15 13.30 -5.85
C LEU A 999 10.28 12.07 -5.59
N ARG A 1000 10.01 11.32 -6.67
CA ARG A 1000 9.20 10.10 -6.64
C ARG A 1000 9.68 9.10 -7.69
N GLN A 1001 9.20 7.86 -7.60
CA GLN A 1001 9.39 6.87 -8.66
C GLN A 1001 8.72 7.33 -9.96
N ARG A 1002 9.43 7.28 -11.10
CA ARG A 1002 8.97 7.90 -12.36
C ARG A 1002 8.31 6.94 -13.35
N ASN A 1003 8.20 5.64 -13.04
CA ASN A 1003 7.61 4.63 -13.92
C ASN A 1003 6.36 3.96 -13.35
N THR A 1004 5.61 4.62 -12.47
CA THR A 1004 4.33 4.09 -11.96
C THR A 1004 3.36 5.21 -11.64
N TYR A 1005 2.07 4.93 -11.75
CA TYR A 1005 1.00 5.80 -11.31
C TYR A 1005 1.10 6.11 -9.81
N PHE A 1006 0.77 7.35 -9.43
CA PHE A 1006 0.61 7.80 -8.04
C PHE A 1006 -0.84 8.28 -7.83
N SER A 1007 -1.47 7.91 -6.71
CA SER A 1007 -2.90 8.10 -6.50
C SER A 1007 -3.30 9.52 -6.07
N SER A 1008 -2.39 10.26 -5.45
CA SER A 1008 -2.62 11.62 -4.93
C SER A 1008 -1.38 12.51 -5.04
N SER A 1009 -1.60 13.82 -5.08
CA SER A 1009 -0.58 14.85 -4.91
C SER A 1009 -0.79 15.52 -3.55
N ASP A 1010 -0.02 15.09 -2.56
CA ASP A 1010 -0.24 15.42 -1.15
C ASP A 1010 0.68 16.58 -0.73
N ALA A 1011 0.13 17.74 -0.36
CA ALA A 1011 0.97 18.82 0.17
C ALA A 1011 1.65 18.37 1.46
N ALA A 1012 2.96 18.60 1.58
CA ALA A 1012 3.85 18.00 2.58
C ALA A 1012 3.70 18.55 4.02
N PHE A 1013 2.46 18.79 4.45
CA PHE A 1013 2.12 19.17 5.82
C PHE A 1013 2.44 18.05 6.81
N ALA A 1014 2.68 18.44 8.06
CA ALA A 1014 3.00 17.50 9.13
C ALA A 1014 1.77 16.86 9.76
N ASP A 1015 0.64 17.55 9.74
CA ASP A 1015 -0.65 17.13 10.31
C ASP A 1015 -1.80 17.97 9.71
N ARG A 1016 -3.03 17.68 10.15
CA ARG A 1016 -4.26 18.36 9.70
C ARG A 1016 -4.41 19.79 10.19
N TYR A 1017 -3.82 20.15 11.32
CA TYR A 1017 -3.90 21.50 11.88
C TYR A 1017 -3.01 22.44 11.08
N HIS A 1018 -1.76 22.04 10.83
CA HIS A 1018 -0.85 22.74 9.94
C HIS A 1018 -1.43 22.89 8.53
N ALA A 1019 -2.06 21.85 7.97
CA ALA A 1019 -2.71 21.94 6.66
C ALA A 1019 -3.86 22.97 6.62
N SER A 1020 -4.57 23.14 7.73
CA SER A 1020 -5.69 24.10 7.83
C SER A 1020 -5.20 25.53 8.01
N ASP A 1021 -4.19 25.74 8.84
CA ASP A 1021 -3.63 27.06 9.15
C ASP A 1021 -2.87 27.67 7.96
N ASP A 1022 -2.13 26.85 7.22
CA ASP A 1022 -1.20 27.27 6.16
C ASP A 1022 -1.71 26.93 4.74
N TRP A 1023 -3.01 26.67 4.57
CA TRP A 1023 -3.58 26.18 3.31
C TRP A 1023 -3.26 27.03 2.08
N ASP A 1024 -3.19 28.36 2.26
CA ASP A 1024 -2.91 29.31 1.17
C ASP A 1024 -1.56 29.04 0.48
N ARG A 1025 -0.59 28.45 1.18
CA ARG A 1025 0.72 28.06 0.62
C ARG A 1025 0.59 27.03 -0.50
N VAL A 1026 -0.43 26.18 -0.45
CA VAL A 1026 -0.70 25.19 -1.50
C VAL A 1026 -1.12 25.89 -2.78
N LYS A 1027 -1.98 26.92 -2.69
CA LYS A 1027 -2.42 27.70 -3.85
C LYS A 1027 -1.30 28.56 -4.43
N ALA A 1028 -0.39 29.02 -3.58
CA ALA A 1028 0.81 29.75 -3.99
C ALA A 1028 1.90 28.86 -4.62
N GLY A 1029 1.89 27.54 -4.36
CA GLY A 1029 2.97 26.63 -4.77
C GLY A 1029 4.21 26.71 -3.88
N ASP A 1030 4.05 27.18 -2.63
CA ASP A 1030 5.12 27.46 -1.66
C ASP A 1030 5.33 26.30 -0.66
N ILE A 1031 4.78 25.13 -0.96
CA ILE A 1031 4.96 23.90 -0.19
C ILE A 1031 5.19 22.75 -1.15
N ALA A 1032 6.05 21.82 -0.75
CA ALA A 1032 6.31 20.62 -1.53
C ALA A 1032 5.04 19.77 -1.66
N VAL A 1033 4.88 19.10 -2.80
CA VAL A 1033 3.80 18.13 -3.02
C VAL A 1033 4.38 16.75 -3.27
N ASP A 1034 3.99 15.79 -2.43
CA ASP A 1034 4.45 14.41 -2.44
C ASP A 1034 3.55 13.53 -3.32
N GLY A 1035 4.11 12.45 -3.87
CA GLY A 1035 3.33 11.43 -4.57
C GLY A 1035 2.73 10.44 -3.58
N GLY A 1036 1.43 10.17 -3.73
CA GLY A 1036 0.68 9.19 -2.93
C GLY A 1036 1.01 7.72 -3.23
N TRP A 1037 0.07 6.84 -2.89
CA TRP A 1037 0.18 5.39 -3.10
C TRP A 1037 0.23 5.01 -4.58
N ARG A 1038 0.82 3.83 -4.88
CA ARG A 1038 1.24 3.50 -6.24
C ARG A 1038 0.61 2.23 -6.82
N ILE A 1039 0.55 2.19 -8.14
CA ILE A 1039 0.04 1.10 -9.00
C ILE A 1039 -1.47 0.88 -8.88
N TYR A 1040 -1.97 0.49 -7.70
CA TYR A 1040 -3.34 0.00 -7.53
C TYR A 1040 -4.38 1.13 -7.56
N SER A 1041 -4.94 1.39 -8.73
CA SER A 1041 -5.98 2.40 -8.93
C SER A 1041 -6.70 2.21 -10.26
N SER A 1042 -7.88 2.80 -10.40
CA SER A 1042 -8.52 3.02 -11.70
C SER A 1042 -7.85 4.11 -12.54
N GLY A 1043 -7.03 4.98 -11.94
CA GLY A 1043 -6.38 6.11 -12.60
C GLY A 1043 -5.61 5.77 -13.89
N PRO A 1044 -4.79 4.70 -13.94
CA PRO A 1044 -4.13 4.24 -15.16
C PRO A 1044 -5.07 4.05 -16.37
N GLY A 1045 -6.28 3.52 -16.14
CA GLY A 1045 -7.27 3.36 -17.20
C GLY A 1045 -7.88 4.68 -17.66
N LEU A 1046 -8.15 5.61 -16.74
CA LEU A 1046 -8.67 6.94 -17.06
C LEU A 1046 -7.66 7.78 -17.83
N TYR A 1047 -6.39 7.66 -17.45
CA TYR A 1047 -5.26 8.28 -18.14
C TYR A 1047 -5.19 7.77 -19.59
N THR A 1048 -5.22 6.44 -19.76
CA THR A 1048 -5.18 5.78 -21.06
C THR A 1048 -6.34 6.24 -21.95
N LYS A 1049 -7.57 6.18 -21.44
CA LYS A 1049 -8.76 6.65 -22.16
C LYS A 1049 -8.62 8.12 -22.56
N SER A 1050 -8.19 8.99 -21.65
CA SER A 1050 -8.04 10.42 -21.96
C SER A 1050 -7.00 10.66 -23.05
N LEU A 1051 -5.86 9.98 -22.99
CA LEU A 1051 -4.80 10.14 -23.98
C LEU A 1051 -5.18 9.55 -25.35
N ILE A 1052 -5.65 8.30 -25.40
CA ILE A 1052 -5.97 7.62 -26.66
C ILE A 1052 -7.25 8.19 -27.29
N ASN A 1053 -8.33 8.26 -26.50
CA ASN A 1053 -9.62 8.63 -27.02
C ASN A 1053 -9.73 10.15 -27.17
N ASN A 1054 -9.40 10.94 -26.15
CA ASN A 1054 -9.63 12.38 -26.20
C ASN A 1054 -8.51 13.14 -26.91
N VAL A 1055 -7.24 12.90 -26.58
CA VAL A 1055 -6.11 13.64 -27.18
C VAL A 1055 -5.83 13.15 -28.60
N PHE A 1056 -5.56 11.86 -28.80
CA PHE A 1056 -5.28 11.34 -30.15
C PHE A 1056 -6.54 11.07 -30.98
N GLY A 1057 -7.70 11.05 -30.33
CA GLY A 1057 -8.98 11.03 -31.02
C GLY A 1057 -9.40 9.64 -31.49
N PHE A 1058 -8.74 8.56 -31.09
CA PHE A 1058 -9.11 7.20 -31.48
C PHE A 1058 -10.34 6.77 -30.67
N LYS A 1059 -11.53 6.99 -31.22
CA LYS A 1059 -12.80 6.69 -30.56
C LYS A 1059 -13.60 5.68 -31.35
N ARG A 1060 -14.58 5.05 -30.70
CA ARG A 1060 -15.64 4.30 -31.37
C ARG A 1060 -17.00 4.80 -30.94
N HIS A 1061 -17.96 4.74 -31.86
CA HIS A 1061 -19.37 5.03 -31.60
C HIS A 1061 -20.24 4.01 -32.34
N PHE A 1062 -20.90 3.16 -31.56
CA PHE A 1062 -21.62 1.95 -31.98
C PHE A 1062 -20.84 1.14 -33.03
N GLY A 1063 -19.60 0.76 -32.69
CA GLY A 1063 -18.71 -0.04 -33.53
C GLY A 1063 -18.01 0.73 -34.66
N LYS A 1064 -18.41 1.99 -34.94
CA LYS A 1064 -17.75 2.82 -35.95
C LYS A 1064 -16.59 3.57 -35.35
N ARG A 1065 -15.38 3.35 -35.89
CA ARG A 1065 -14.20 4.15 -35.54
C ARG A 1065 -14.39 5.60 -35.98
N ILE A 1066 -14.11 6.52 -35.07
CA ILE A 1066 -14.13 7.97 -35.25
C ILE A 1066 -12.74 8.50 -34.92
N ARG A 1067 -12.24 9.43 -35.73
CA ARG A 1067 -10.98 10.14 -35.46
C ARG A 1067 -11.23 11.62 -35.26
N LYS A 1068 -11.15 12.09 -34.01
CA LYS A 1068 -11.28 13.52 -33.65
C LYS A 1068 -10.24 13.89 -32.59
N PRO A 1069 -8.98 14.17 -32.99
CA PRO A 1069 -7.92 14.52 -32.05
C PRO A 1069 -8.16 15.87 -31.39
N LEU A 1070 -7.72 16.00 -30.15
CA LEU A 1070 -7.68 17.22 -29.36
C LEU A 1070 -6.24 17.46 -28.87
N LEU A 1071 -5.33 17.58 -29.82
CA LEU A 1071 -3.93 17.92 -29.56
C LEU A 1071 -3.75 19.44 -29.54
N PRO A 1072 -2.99 20.00 -28.58
CA PRO A 1072 -2.65 21.41 -28.61
C PRO A 1072 -1.80 21.75 -29.85
N ALA A 1073 -2.00 22.95 -30.40
CA ALA A 1073 -1.24 23.40 -31.58
C ALA A 1073 0.27 23.56 -31.31
N SER A 1074 0.64 23.74 -30.04
CA SER A 1074 2.02 23.84 -29.57
C SER A 1074 2.74 22.50 -29.48
N ILE A 1075 2.02 21.38 -29.55
CA ILE A 1075 2.56 20.03 -29.37
C ILE A 1075 2.83 19.38 -30.73
N ALA A 1076 4.10 19.06 -30.97
CA ALA A 1076 4.57 18.44 -32.21
C ALA A 1076 4.65 16.91 -32.07
N VAL A 1077 3.51 16.24 -32.29
CA VAL A 1077 3.47 14.77 -32.47
C VAL A 1077 3.53 14.47 -33.97
N SER A 1078 4.58 13.78 -34.40
CA SER A 1078 4.80 13.42 -35.81
C SER A 1078 4.03 12.17 -36.21
N GLU A 1079 3.91 11.19 -35.31
CA GLU A 1079 3.23 9.93 -35.58
C GLU A 1079 2.63 9.32 -34.31
N VAL A 1080 1.47 8.68 -34.47
CA VAL A 1080 0.87 7.79 -33.46
C VAL A 1080 0.45 6.50 -34.15
N GLU A 1081 1.08 5.41 -33.79
CA GLU A 1081 0.81 4.07 -34.32
C GLU A 1081 0.04 3.26 -33.29
N LEU A 1082 -1.00 2.53 -33.73
CA LEU A 1082 -1.82 1.65 -32.90
C LEU A 1082 -2.38 0.53 -33.78
N ASN A 1083 -2.10 -0.73 -33.45
CA ASN A 1083 -2.54 -1.89 -34.23
C ASN A 1083 -3.66 -2.65 -33.51
N PHE A 1084 -4.90 -2.30 -33.82
CA PHE A 1084 -6.08 -2.95 -33.24
C PHE A 1084 -6.31 -4.40 -33.70
N GLU A 1085 -5.57 -4.88 -34.72
CA GLU A 1085 -5.66 -6.26 -35.21
C GLU A 1085 -4.54 -7.17 -34.66
N ALA A 1086 -3.69 -6.64 -33.76
CA ALA A 1086 -2.47 -7.28 -33.23
C ALA A 1086 -2.69 -8.43 -32.25
#